data_AF-A0A0C2XZK8-F1
#
_entry.id   AF-A0A0C2XZK8-F1
#
_cell.length_a   1.000
_cell.length_b   1.000
_cell.length_c   1.000
_cell.angle_alpha   90.00
_cell.angle_beta   90.00
_cell.angle_gamma   90.00
#
_symmetry.space_group_name_H-M   'P 1'
#
loop_
_entity.id
_entity.type
_entity.pdbx_description
1 polymer ?
#
loop_
_entity_poly.entity_id
_entity_poly.type
_entity_poly.pdbx_seq_one_letter_code
_entity_poly.pdbx_strand_id
1 'polypeptide(L)'
;MKARHEASATTEKPSMDPTLFPQNIMKEGGVETLESNVSSQKGFQRQRGQHSNPWNHFMTGIESSSVLPVYSSSKRKSGWFIFLTCLVLLFATTRYYDPRNVRGISSRLFGPGYESRIVELSSDSNTTGIGSRARTDQVQFDNYSLILRGQRIFLHSGEFHTFRLPVPSLWPDILEKIKAAGMNAVSVYTHMGLINPAPGVIDFEGFRALQPLYDAAKAAGIWIVLRPGPYINAETTAGGIAHWATSEVAGQLRTNSSDWSEAWQAYIQGIIKVTVPNQISAGGPVIAIQVDNEYTQNPVSHAGYFAELEAAYAQSDVVVPLTYNDPGEGRNFINGTGAVDLYGMDSYPQGFDCSHPTVWKPAITNYQQYHAEVNPSQPWYIPEFQGGSYDAWGPTAPGYGPCRVLTGPDFQSVFNLQLWASNAKLINYYMFYGGTSWGAIPFPGVYTSYDYGASLTESRELTPKYDELKRQSLFLRSSPEFYKTDWIADSSTGLRVSSNGAAFITLLRNPDTTTAFYIARQADSTSTATTTFKLNVTVAGASLQIPVVATAITLGGRQSKLIVTDYSFGASSKLSYSTAQIFYASTIDNRDVLFLYGDSSQEHEVALRLTGTPNKLHNNQSCLVQISTNSPGLTEGITMVNFLPGIEGLITVWDSDTQLVLFADSETTATFWSPVLAGKSDDPLRNFWGLGTNQSILVGGPYLVRDASLVGSKLALRGDLKTDVRLTVIAPKGIKSITWNDENVSGDLAASSTVTQFGGFVGQLGLRKAVTGIKVPKLSWKYKDSLPEIQNSFNDDSWTIANRTTTNVPLKPYYGDGRILYGCDYGFCENVVLWRGHFKATGFEKSLNLSINGGEAFAASVWANEVFLGTSFGNSTNNRNILEETDDKFIFPTGALRVGEDNVITVVQDNMGLNETQGQNTDSSKGPRGIRGFALENNTFTEWKVQGKVGGYKNYPDKVRGVLNEGGLFGERKGWHLPSFSTSGWASRDLSEGLPNKAAGVGFFVSTFKLDIPRGLDVMMSFTFEEPFGQPYRAFLFVNGWMMGKRVANLGPQAKFPVHEGILDYHGENTVAVALWAMEPNVTISPIMQLTLDAVYDGGVGNIVTNNPKWLPVGKD
;
A
#
# COMPACT_ATOMS: atom_id res chain seq x y z
N MET A 1 46.32 8.99 -49.22
CA MET A 1 47.04 10.26 -48.89
C MET A 1 46.80 10.53 -47.40
N LYS A 2 47.75 10.95 -46.54
CA LYS A 2 48.67 12.11 -46.54
C LYS A 2 47.91 13.47 -46.52
N ALA A 3 48.18 14.42 -45.62
CA ALA A 3 49.20 14.46 -44.55
C ALA A 3 49.07 15.68 -43.59
N ARG A 4 49.56 15.55 -42.33
CA ARG A 4 50.22 16.60 -41.47
C ARG A 4 49.36 17.78 -40.96
N HIS A 5 49.72 18.60 -39.96
CA HIS A 5 50.67 18.59 -38.80
C HIS A 5 50.16 19.65 -37.77
N GLU A 6 50.72 19.91 -36.58
CA GLU A 6 52.04 19.66 -35.93
C GLU A 6 51.84 19.30 -34.43
N ALA A 7 52.86 19.34 -33.55
CA ALA A 7 52.70 19.01 -32.11
C ALA A 7 53.71 19.68 -31.13
N SER A 8 53.24 20.04 -29.92
CA SER A 8 54.03 20.29 -28.68
C SER A 8 53.05 20.25 -27.47
N ALA A 9 53.19 19.50 -26.36
CA ALA A 9 54.35 19.09 -25.51
C ALA A 9 54.85 20.24 -24.60
N THR A 10 55.14 20.09 -23.29
CA THR A 10 55.06 18.93 -22.34
C THR A 10 54.81 19.47 -20.89
N THR A 11 55.00 18.87 -19.69
CA THR A 11 55.84 17.72 -19.20
C THR A 11 55.17 16.96 -18.00
N GLU A 12 55.77 16.90 -16.79
CA GLU A 12 55.46 15.92 -15.72
C GLU A 12 55.44 16.49 -14.27
N LYS A 13 54.77 15.75 -13.36
CA LYS A 13 54.97 15.45 -11.90
C LYS A 13 56.11 16.17 -11.09
N PRO A 14 56.04 16.32 -9.73
CA PRO A 14 55.61 15.27 -8.77
C PRO A 14 54.96 15.73 -7.42
N SER A 15 55.16 14.90 -6.39
CA SER A 15 54.55 14.70 -5.05
C SER A 15 54.84 15.69 -3.89
N MET A 16 53.95 15.66 -2.88
CA MET A 16 54.16 15.72 -1.40
C MET A 16 55.02 16.85 -0.75
N ASP A 17 54.34 17.66 0.11
CA ASP A 17 54.70 18.07 1.50
C ASP A 17 56.06 18.80 1.80
N PRO A 18 56.30 19.43 2.98
CA PRO A 18 55.40 19.97 4.03
C PRO A 18 55.64 21.47 4.41
N THR A 19 54.71 22.01 5.23
CA THR A 19 54.77 23.11 6.23
C THR A 19 55.93 24.13 6.32
N LEU A 20 55.59 25.40 6.66
CA LEU A 20 56.44 26.27 7.50
C LEU A 20 55.62 27.27 8.36
N PHE A 21 56.14 27.60 9.56
CA PHE A 21 55.56 28.50 10.57
C PHE A 21 56.08 29.95 10.44
N PRO A 22 55.58 30.91 11.26
CA PRO A 22 56.42 31.29 12.41
C PRO A 22 55.68 31.54 13.76
N GLN A 23 56.21 30.91 14.82
CA GLN A 23 56.67 31.53 16.10
C GLN A 23 55.65 32.10 17.12
N ASN A 24 55.85 32.07 18.45
CA ASN A 24 57.01 31.65 19.29
C ASN A 24 56.63 31.38 20.79
N ILE A 25 57.25 30.37 21.45
CA ILE A 25 57.86 30.38 22.82
C ILE A 25 56.92 30.64 24.07
N MET A 26 56.97 29.97 25.25
CA MET A 26 57.96 29.12 25.97
C MET A 26 57.30 28.10 26.97
N LYS A 27 57.96 26.95 27.24
CA LYS A 27 58.15 26.12 28.50
C LYS A 27 57.06 26.04 29.60
N GLU A 28 56.67 24.88 30.18
CA GLU A 28 57.34 23.69 30.81
C GLU A 28 57.62 23.77 32.34
N GLY A 29 57.13 22.78 33.13
CA GLY A 29 57.80 22.25 34.35
C GLY A 29 57.11 22.36 35.73
N GLY A 30 57.20 21.29 36.56
CA GLY A 30 56.95 21.25 38.03
C GLY A 30 55.48 21.11 38.48
N VAL A 31 55.01 20.27 39.44
CA VAL A 31 55.54 19.42 40.56
C VAL A 31 55.55 20.09 41.95
N GLU A 32 54.93 19.41 42.94
CA GLU A 32 54.90 19.64 44.42
C GLU A 32 54.25 20.95 44.96
N THR A 33 53.85 21.08 46.24
CA THR A 33 52.83 20.38 47.09
C THR A 33 52.64 21.16 48.42
N LEU A 34 51.78 20.68 49.35
CA LEU A 34 51.62 21.11 50.76
C LEU A 34 50.83 22.44 50.95
N GLU A 35 50.00 22.65 51.99
CA GLU A 35 49.36 21.80 53.01
C GLU A 35 48.11 22.57 53.56
N SER A 36 47.10 22.04 54.25
CA SER A 36 47.02 20.88 55.17
C SER A 36 45.58 20.39 55.42
N ASN A 37 45.44 19.09 55.78
CA ASN A 37 44.59 18.47 56.83
C ASN A 37 43.06 18.76 56.93
N VAL A 38 42.15 17.79 57.21
CA VAL A 38 42.30 16.34 57.52
C VAL A 38 40.98 15.53 57.36
N SER A 39 41.10 14.19 57.18
CA SER A 39 40.12 13.09 57.42
C SER A 39 38.92 12.77 56.50
N SER A 40 39.04 11.64 55.76
CA SER A 40 38.23 10.38 55.83
C SER A 40 36.68 10.39 55.66
N GLN A 41 35.99 9.36 55.12
CA GLN A 41 36.38 8.06 54.54
C GLN A 41 35.20 7.42 53.75
N LYS A 42 35.48 6.72 52.62
CA LYS A 42 34.63 5.68 51.94
C LYS A 42 33.26 6.14 51.37
N GLY A 43 32.65 5.48 50.37
CA GLY A 43 33.18 4.44 49.46
C GLY A 43 32.09 3.58 48.78
N PHE A 44 32.38 3.16 47.54
CA PHE A 44 31.74 2.09 46.72
C PHE A 44 30.36 2.28 46.02
N GLN A 45 30.47 2.36 44.68
CA GLN A 45 29.72 1.65 43.62
C GLN A 45 28.20 1.39 43.73
N ARG A 46 27.48 1.74 42.65
CA ARG A 46 26.27 1.04 42.19
C ARG A 46 26.64 -0.04 41.17
N GLN A 47 26.10 -1.25 41.33
CA GLN A 47 26.12 -2.29 40.30
C GLN A 47 25.01 -2.06 39.25
N ARG A 48 25.09 -2.77 38.11
CA ARG A 48 24.01 -2.83 37.11
C ARG A 48 22.84 -3.64 37.68
N GLY A 49 21.63 -3.10 37.60
CA GLY A 49 20.39 -3.87 37.74
C GLY A 49 19.67 -3.94 36.40
N GLN A 50 19.36 -5.14 35.92
CA GLN A 50 18.37 -5.31 34.86
C GLN A 50 16.98 -5.09 35.45
N HIS A 51 16.13 -4.31 34.77
CA HIS A 51 14.69 -4.35 34.99
C HIS A 51 13.99 -4.58 33.64
N SER A 52 13.00 -5.46 33.70
CA SER A 52 12.24 -5.96 32.54
C SER A 52 11.27 -4.91 32.01
N ASN A 53 11.30 -4.70 30.69
CA ASN A 53 10.28 -3.91 30.00
C ASN A 53 9.04 -4.79 29.74
N PRO A 54 7.82 -4.37 30.14
CA PRO A 54 6.59 -5.06 29.74
C PRO A 54 6.23 -4.75 28.28
N TRP A 55 5.22 -5.46 27.76
CA TRP A 55 4.65 -5.29 26.41
C TRP A 55 5.58 -5.67 25.25
N ASN A 56 5.76 -6.98 25.08
CA ASN A 56 6.18 -7.57 23.81
C ASN A 56 5.49 -8.93 23.60
N HIS A 57 4.18 -8.90 23.33
CA HIS A 57 3.36 -10.09 23.05
C HIS A 57 2.25 -9.77 22.03
N PHE A 58 2.53 -10.08 20.76
CA PHE A 58 1.55 -10.45 19.74
C PHE A 58 2.11 -11.66 18.98
N MET A 59 1.23 -12.59 18.58
CA MET A 59 1.51 -13.77 17.75
C MET A 59 2.72 -14.65 18.14
N THR A 60 2.50 -15.59 19.07
CA THR A 60 2.96 -17.00 18.97
C THR A 60 2.48 -17.78 20.21
N GLY A 61 2.12 -19.05 20.04
CA GLY A 61 1.65 -19.90 21.12
C GLY A 61 2.08 -21.35 20.98
N ILE A 62 2.65 -21.89 22.07
CA ILE A 62 2.75 -23.32 22.41
C ILE A 62 3.43 -24.23 21.38
N GLU A 63 4.65 -24.68 21.69
CA GLU A 63 4.97 -26.10 21.59
C GLU A 63 5.89 -26.56 22.73
N SER A 64 6.14 -27.87 22.87
CA SER A 64 6.47 -28.47 24.17
C SER A 64 7.73 -29.34 24.24
N SER A 65 8.29 -29.39 25.46
CA SER A 65 9.26 -30.38 25.98
C SER A 65 10.75 -30.13 25.63
N SER A 66 11.74 -30.53 26.43
CA SER A 66 11.76 -31.40 27.63
C SER A 66 12.99 -31.15 28.56
N VAL A 67 13.14 -31.98 29.61
CA VAL A 67 14.33 -32.17 30.49
C VAL A 67 14.50 -31.22 31.71
N LEU A 68 14.76 -31.81 32.87
CA LEU A 68 15.06 -31.20 34.19
C LEU A 68 16.58 -31.18 34.46
N PRO A 69 17.08 -30.32 35.38
CA PRO A 69 17.38 -30.86 36.72
C PRO A 69 17.15 -29.90 37.92
N VAL A 70 16.43 -30.43 38.93
CA VAL A 70 16.68 -30.39 40.40
C VAL A 70 17.48 -29.20 41.00
N TYR A 71 16.88 -28.45 41.95
CA TYR A 71 17.35 -28.34 43.36
C TYR A 71 16.35 -27.57 44.30
N SER A 72 16.15 -28.11 45.52
CA SER A 72 15.93 -27.46 46.86
C SER A 72 15.42 -26.00 46.99
N SER A 73 14.51 -25.60 47.91
CA SER A 73 13.72 -26.29 48.96
C SER A 73 12.64 -25.42 49.66
N SER A 74 11.62 -26.09 50.26
CA SER A 74 10.77 -25.63 51.39
C SER A 74 9.74 -24.49 51.12
N LYS A 75 8.60 -24.35 51.82
CA LYS A 75 8.05 -24.96 53.07
C LYS A 75 6.58 -25.42 52.92
N ARG A 76 6.08 -26.16 53.94
CA ARG A 76 4.69 -26.66 54.14
C ARG A 76 3.67 -25.50 54.23
N LYS A 77 2.39 -25.64 53.88
CA LYS A 77 1.31 -26.46 54.50
C LYS A 77 0.09 -26.51 53.54
N SER A 78 -0.90 -27.42 53.54
CA SER A 78 -1.13 -28.82 53.95
C SER A 78 -2.65 -29.04 54.09
N GLY A 79 -3.24 -29.96 53.33
CA GLY A 79 -4.67 -30.38 53.37
C GLY A 79 -5.02 -31.06 52.02
N TRP A 80 -5.06 -32.39 51.90
CA TRP A 80 -6.14 -33.33 52.33
C TRP A 80 -7.50 -32.94 51.70
N PHE A 81 -8.22 -33.77 50.93
CA PHE A 81 -8.05 -35.17 50.46
C PHE A 81 -9.04 -35.38 49.25
N ILE A 82 -9.09 -36.45 48.45
CA ILE A 82 -8.50 -37.81 48.44
C ILE A 82 -8.34 -38.29 46.95
N PHE A 83 -7.95 -39.56 46.67
CA PHE A 83 -7.95 -40.15 45.31
C PHE A 83 -8.22 -41.67 45.34
N LEU A 84 -9.01 -42.22 44.40
CA LEU A 84 -9.06 -43.65 44.01
C LEU A 84 -9.86 -43.76 42.68
N THR A 85 -9.28 -44.08 41.51
CA THR A 85 -9.17 -45.42 40.85
C THR A 85 -10.48 -46.22 40.72
N CYS A 86 -10.75 -46.99 39.64
CA CYS A 86 -9.85 -47.75 38.75
C CYS A 86 -10.48 -48.12 37.38
N LEU A 87 -9.62 -48.44 36.37
CA LEU A 87 -9.63 -49.58 35.40
C LEU A 87 -10.98 -50.20 34.85
N VAL A 88 -11.12 -50.76 33.62
CA VAL A 88 -10.26 -50.89 32.41
C VAL A 88 -11.00 -51.53 31.20
N LEU A 89 -10.38 -51.49 30.00
CA LEU A 89 -10.59 -52.27 28.74
C LEU A 89 -11.96 -52.16 28.01
N LEU A 90 -12.08 -51.92 26.68
CA LEU A 90 -11.54 -52.55 25.43
C LEU A 90 -12.33 -53.77 24.92
N PHE A 91 -13.17 -53.60 23.89
CA PHE A 91 -12.94 -54.11 22.51
C PHE A 91 -14.03 -53.62 21.53
N ALA A 92 -13.79 -53.79 20.23
CA ALA A 92 -14.62 -53.26 19.13
C ALA A 92 -15.36 -54.36 18.34
N THR A 93 -16.41 -53.99 17.60
CA THR A 93 -16.78 -54.58 16.30
C THR A 93 -17.73 -53.68 15.51
N THR A 94 -17.94 -53.99 14.21
CA THR A 94 -18.68 -53.17 13.23
C THR A 94 -19.97 -53.85 12.75
N ARG A 95 -20.97 -53.06 12.30
CA ARG A 95 -21.65 -53.14 10.98
C ARG A 95 -23.01 -52.41 10.91
N TYR A 96 -23.23 -51.76 9.75
CA TYR A 96 -24.47 -51.59 8.96
C TYR A 96 -25.87 -51.50 9.62
N TYR A 97 -26.66 -50.55 9.12
CA TYR A 97 -28.11 -50.74 8.90
C TYR A 97 -28.61 -50.02 7.63
N ASP A 98 -29.67 -50.55 7.01
CA ASP A 98 -30.27 -50.09 5.75
C ASP A 98 -31.65 -49.43 6.00
N PRO A 99 -32.02 -48.31 5.34
CA PRO A 99 -33.27 -47.61 5.62
C PRO A 99 -34.47 -48.11 4.80
N ARG A 100 -35.67 -48.12 5.40
CA ARG A 100 -36.98 -47.93 4.71
C ARG A 100 -38.18 -47.82 5.66
N ASN A 101 -39.23 -47.15 5.16
CA ASN A 101 -40.63 -47.16 5.61
C ASN A 101 -41.00 -46.68 7.03
N VAL A 102 -41.52 -45.44 7.12
CA VAL A 102 -42.91 -45.20 7.58
C VAL A 102 -43.54 -44.14 6.64
N ARG A 103 -44.85 -44.23 6.35
CA ARG A 103 -45.63 -43.21 5.63
C ARG A 103 -46.78 -42.68 6.48
N GLY A 104 -46.93 -41.35 6.50
CA GLY A 104 -48.25 -40.69 6.54
C GLY A 104 -48.80 -40.27 7.91
N ILE A 105 -49.14 -38.98 8.02
CA ILE A 105 -50.52 -38.45 8.12
C ILE A 105 -50.46 -36.91 7.95
N SER A 106 -51.55 -36.28 7.50
CA SER A 106 -51.68 -34.82 7.29
C SER A 106 -52.36 -34.16 8.52
N SER A 107 -52.38 -32.83 8.74
CA SER A 107 -52.89 -31.83 7.79
C SER A 107 -52.70 -30.36 8.23
N ARG A 108 -52.50 -29.47 7.23
CA ARG A 108 -53.01 -28.07 7.10
C ARG A 108 -52.83 -27.06 8.26
N LEU A 109 -52.21 -25.92 7.94
CA LEU A 109 -52.92 -24.62 7.87
C LEU A 109 -52.07 -23.53 7.17
N PHE A 110 -52.74 -22.64 6.42
CA PHE A 110 -52.24 -21.42 5.75
C PHE A 110 -51.17 -21.52 4.63
N GLY A 111 -51.03 -20.40 3.91
CA GLY A 111 -50.26 -20.12 2.68
C GLY A 111 -50.92 -18.93 1.95
N PRO A 112 -50.46 -18.50 0.75
CA PRO A 112 -49.27 -18.91 -0.01
C PRO A 112 -48.25 -17.74 -0.20
N GLY A 113 -47.18 -17.92 -1.00
CA GLY A 113 -46.62 -16.75 -1.72
C GLY A 113 -45.11 -16.58 -1.94
N TYR A 114 -44.24 -17.58 -1.75
CA TYR A 114 -42.86 -17.54 -2.26
C TYR A 114 -42.43 -18.92 -2.77
N GLU A 115 -41.97 -19.01 -4.03
CA GLU A 115 -41.44 -20.25 -4.62
C GLU A 115 -39.93 -20.36 -4.36
N SER A 116 -39.53 -21.19 -3.40
CA SER A 116 -38.13 -21.59 -3.25
C SER A 116 -37.76 -22.64 -4.31
N ARG A 117 -36.91 -22.26 -5.27
CA ARG A 117 -36.29 -23.21 -6.21
C ARG A 117 -35.25 -24.07 -5.50
N ILE A 118 -35.71 -25.11 -4.81
CA ILE A 118 -34.83 -26.20 -4.36
C ILE A 118 -34.39 -26.97 -5.61
N VAL A 119 -33.10 -26.87 -5.94
CA VAL A 119 -32.47 -27.69 -6.98
C VAL A 119 -32.04 -29.00 -6.32
N GLU A 120 -32.66 -30.12 -6.69
CA GLU A 120 -32.19 -31.44 -6.27
C GLU A 120 -30.86 -31.76 -6.94
N LEU A 121 -29.80 -31.96 -6.15
CA LEU A 121 -28.49 -32.39 -6.63
C LEU A 121 -28.51 -33.88 -6.97
N SER A 122 -28.70 -34.20 -8.25
CA SER A 122 -28.54 -35.56 -8.77
C SER A 122 -27.07 -35.98 -8.75
N SER A 123 -26.74 -37.02 -7.98
CA SER A 123 -25.37 -37.52 -7.83
C SER A 123 -24.95 -38.45 -8.98
N ASP A 124 -24.49 -37.89 -10.10
CA ASP A 124 -23.82 -38.65 -11.17
C ASP A 124 -22.29 -38.58 -11.02
N SER A 125 -21.65 -39.73 -10.82
CA SER A 125 -20.24 -39.83 -10.46
C SER A 125 -19.34 -40.21 -11.65
N ASN A 126 -18.83 -39.21 -12.39
CA ASN A 126 -17.53 -39.29 -13.09
C ASN A 126 -17.11 -37.95 -13.76
N THR A 127 -16.67 -36.98 -12.96
CA THR A 127 -15.84 -35.85 -13.44
C THR A 127 -14.71 -35.60 -12.43
N THR A 128 -13.50 -35.32 -12.93
CA THR A 128 -12.30 -35.19 -12.10
C THR A 128 -12.08 -33.74 -11.62
N GLY A 129 -12.13 -33.53 -10.31
CA GLY A 129 -11.28 -32.52 -9.64
C GLY A 129 -11.77 -31.08 -9.53
N ILE A 130 -12.83 -30.66 -10.22
CA ILE A 130 -13.37 -29.30 -10.06
C ILE A 130 -14.15 -29.19 -8.73
N GLY A 131 -13.76 -28.26 -7.86
CA GLY A 131 -14.24 -28.18 -6.48
C GLY A 131 -15.72 -27.80 -6.35
N SER A 132 -16.46 -28.51 -5.49
CA SER A 132 -17.90 -28.34 -5.25
C SER A 132 -18.27 -27.10 -4.40
N ARG A 133 -17.57 -25.97 -4.61
CA ARG A 133 -17.82 -24.67 -3.95
C ARG A 133 -17.87 -23.47 -4.92
N ALA A 134 -17.63 -23.65 -6.22
CA ALA A 134 -17.71 -22.54 -7.17
C ALA A 134 -19.17 -22.06 -7.33
N ARG A 135 -19.44 -20.78 -6.98
CA ARG A 135 -20.78 -20.16 -7.11
C ARG A 135 -21.19 -19.88 -8.57
N THR A 136 -20.27 -20.02 -9.53
CA THR A 136 -20.48 -19.84 -10.96
C THR A 136 -19.54 -20.72 -11.78
N ASP A 137 -19.84 -20.97 -13.05
CA ASP A 137 -18.95 -21.62 -14.02
C ASP A 137 -17.91 -20.65 -14.62
N GLN A 138 -18.12 -19.34 -14.50
CA GLN A 138 -17.18 -18.32 -15.02
C GLN A 138 -15.96 -18.09 -14.12
N VAL A 139 -16.04 -18.48 -12.84
CA VAL A 139 -14.98 -18.42 -11.83
C VAL A 139 -15.00 -19.70 -11.01
N GLN A 140 -14.03 -20.57 -11.27
CA GLN A 140 -13.83 -21.83 -10.56
C GLN A 140 -12.42 -21.85 -9.96
N PHE A 141 -12.12 -22.83 -9.12
CA PHE A 141 -10.78 -23.08 -8.59
C PHE A 141 -10.62 -24.54 -8.16
N ASP A 142 -9.37 -24.94 -8.00
CA ASP A 142 -8.95 -26.20 -7.40
C ASP A 142 -7.68 -25.99 -6.56
N ASN A 143 -7.03 -27.08 -6.12
CA ASN A 143 -5.82 -27.03 -5.30
C ASN A 143 -4.58 -26.40 -5.97
N TYR A 144 -4.69 -25.88 -7.19
CA TYR A 144 -3.58 -25.22 -7.89
C TYR A 144 -3.87 -23.74 -8.15
N SER A 145 -4.96 -23.40 -8.83
CA SER A 145 -5.17 -22.03 -9.35
C SER A 145 -6.64 -21.64 -9.53
N LEU A 146 -6.88 -20.34 -9.69
CA LEU A 146 -8.15 -19.85 -10.24
C LEU A 146 -8.29 -20.30 -11.71
N ILE A 147 -9.52 -20.61 -12.09
CA ILE A 147 -9.94 -21.01 -13.41
C ILE A 147 -11.03 -20.02 -13.84
N LEU A 148 -10.68 -19.04 -14.69
CA LEU A 148 -11.61 -18.08 -15.23
C LEU A 148 -12.10 -18.56 -16.60
N ARG A 149 -13.41 -18.78 -16.74
CA ARG A 149 -14.07 -19.27 -17.97
C ARG A 149 -13.38 -20.52 -18.59
N GLY A 150 -12.92 -21.43 -17.74
CA GLY A 150 -12.20 -22.65 -18.12
C GLY A 150 -10.66 -22.51 -18.27
N GLN A 151 -10.11 -21.29 -18.23
CA GLN A 151 -8.68 -21.03 -18.35
C GLN A 151 -8.03 -20.79 -16.99
N ARG A 152 -6.95 -21.53 -16.67
CA ARG A 152 -6.14 -21.27 -15.47
C ARG A 152 -5.43 -19.92 -15.53
N ILE A 153 -5.40 -19.21 -14.42
CA ILE A 153 -4.57 -18.02 -14.21
C ILE A 153 -3.76 -18.13 -12.91
N PHE A 154 -2.58 -17.51 -12.90
CA PHE A 154 -2.01 -16.96 -11.68
C PHE A 154 -2.69 -15.61 -11.42
N LEU A 155 -3.22 -15.37 -10.23
CA LEU A 155 -3.75 -14.05 -9.86
C LEU A 155 -2.59 -13.20 -9.32
N HIS A 156 -2.14 -12.22 -10.11
CA HIS A 156 -1.02 -11.37 -9.76
C HIS A 156 -1.52 -9.92 -9.66
N SER A 157 -1.72 -9.49 -8.41
CA SER A 157 -2.49 -8.31 -8.04
C SER A 157 -1.64 -7.29 -7.27
N GLY A 158 -2.04 -6.02 -7.35
CA GLY A 158 -1.54 -4.95 -6.50
C GLY A 158 -2.69 -4.21 -5.86
N GLU A 159 -2.56 -3.79 -4.61
CA GLU A 159 -3.60 -2.99 -3.95
C GLU A 159 -3.55 -1.53 -4.43
N PHE A 160 -4.73 -0.96 -4.68
CA PHE A 160 -4.93 0.45 -5.03
C PHE A 160 -6.24 0.97 -4.41
N HIS A 161 -6.15 1.99 -3.55
CA HIS A 161 -7.32 2.64 -2.96
C HIS A 161 -7.74 3.84 -3.80
N THR A 162 -8.82 3.71 -4.56
CA THR A 162 -9.37 4.80 -5.40
C THR A 162 -9.67 6.08 -4.60
N PHE A 163 -10.10 5.95 -3.34
CA PHE A 163 -10.37 7.10 -2.47
C PHE A 163 -9.10 7.86 -2.04
N ARG A 164 -7.91 7.26 -2.10
CA ARG A 164 -6.61 7.94 -1.88
C ARG A 164 -6.06 8.62 -3.14
N LEU A 165 -6.79 8.55 -4.26
CA LEU A 165 -6.55 9.33 -5.48
C LEU A 165 -7.89 9.91 -5.97
N PRO A 166 -8.37 11.04 -5.40
CA PRO A 166 -9.73 11.57 -5.60
C PRO A 166 -10.02 12.16 -7.01
N VAL A 167 -9.29 11.71 -8.03
CA VAL A 167 -9.37 12.14 -9.43
C VAL A 167 -9.62 10.90 -10.31
N PRO A 168 -10.88 10.55 -10.64
CA PRO A 168 -11.20 9.33 -11.40
C PRO A 168 -10.52 9.20 -12.77
N SER A 169 -10.21 10.33 -13.41
CA SER A 169 -9.47 10.35 -14.68
C SER A 169 -7.99 9.98 -14.56
N LEU A 170 -7.43 9.89 -13.34
CA LEU A 170 -6.11 9.32 -13.06
C LEU A 170 -6.14 7.84 -12.63
N TRP A 171 -7.31 7.23 -12.38
CA TRP A 171 -7.37 5.79 -12.09
C TRP A 171 -6.87 4.91 -13.26
N PRO A 172 -7.11 5.25 -14.55
CA PRO A 172 -6.45 4.59 -15.67
C PRO A 172 -4.92 4.60 -15.60
N ASP A 173 -4.28 5.62 -15.00
CA ASP A 173 -2.82 5.68 -14.90
C ASP A 173 -2.26 4.56 -14.03
N ILE A 174 -2.91 4.30 -12.89
CA ILE A 174 -2.52 3.25 -11.96
C ILE A 174 -2.76 1.87 -12.59
N LEU A 175 -3.92 1.68 -13.25
CA LEU A 175 -4.29 0.41 -13.89
C LEU A 175 -3.41 0.11 -15.13
N GLU A 176 -3.04 1.12 -15.91
CA GLU A 176 -2.05 0.99 -16.99
C GLU A 176 -0.66 0.65 -16.45
N LYS A 177 -0.23 1.24 -15.33
CA LYS A 177 1.04 0.90 -14.68
C LYS A 177 1.03 -0.52 -14.10
N ILE A 178 -0.07 -1.00 -13.53
CA ILE A 178 -0.25 -2.43 -13.16
C ILE A 178 -0.15 -3.31 -14.43
N LYS A 179 -0.87 -2.97 -15.50
CA LYS A 179 -0.88 -3.73 -16.76
C LYS A 179 0.49 -3.79 -17.44
N ALA A 180 1.22 -2.67 -17.45
CA ALA A 180 2.54 -2.52 -18.06
C ALA A 180 3.63 -3.26 -17.27
N ALA A 181 3.49 -3.39 -15.95
CA ALA A 181 4.31 -4.30 -15.16
C ALA A 181 4.10 -5.77 -15.59
N GLY A 182 2.98 -6.11 -16.23
CA GLY A 182 2.64 -7.48 -16.63
C GLY A 182 1.68 -8.19 -15.67
N MET A 183 1.29 -7.51 -14.60
CA MET A 183 0.28 -7.97 -13.65
C MET A 183 -1.11 -8.02 -14.31
N ASN A 184 -2.05 -8.76 -13.72
CA ASN A 184 -3.35 -9.03 -14.33
C ASN A 184 -4.56 -8.69 -13.46
N ALA A 185 -4.34 -8.26 -12.22
CA ALA A 185 -5.40 -7.90 -11.28
C ALA A 185 -5.04 -6.66 -10.44
N VAL A 186 -6.07 -6.09 -9.82
CA VAL A 186 -5.98 -5.06 -8.79
C VAL A 186 -6.90 -5.46 -7.63
N SER A 187 -6.48 -5.16 -6.41
CA SER A 187 -7.29 -5.28 -5.21
C SER A 187 -7.67 -3.88 -4.73
N VAL A 188 -8.92 -3.70 -4.31
CA VAL A 188 -9.48 -2.38 -4.03
C VAL A 188 -10.39 -2.38 -2.80
N TYR A 189 -9.94 -1.75 -1.71
CA TYR A 189 -10.82 -1.33 -0.61
C TYR A 189 -11.84 -0.26 -1.02
N THR A 190 -13.04 -0.31 -0.43
CA THR A 190 -14.01 0.80 -0.43
C THR A 190 -14.33 1.25 0.99
N HIS A 191 -14.50 2.56 1.20
CA HIS A 191 -14.53 3.18 2.53
C HIS A 191 -15.97 3.57 2.92
N MET A 192 -16.54 2.88 3.93
CA MET A 192 -17.91 3.11 4.39
C MET A 192 -18.16 4.57 4.80
N GLY A 193 -17.27 5.20 5.56
CA GLY A 193 -17.41 6.62 5.95
C GLY A 193 -17.38 7.65 4.82
N LEU A 194 -16.92 7.29 3.61
CA LEU A 194 -16.97 8.15 2.43
C LEU A 194 -18.23 7.91 1.58
N ILE A 195 -18.65 6.66 1.41
CA ILE A 195 -19.82 6.27 0.60
C ILE A 195 -21.13 6.41 1.40
N ASN A 196 -21.08 6.18 2.71
CA ASN A 196 -22.20 6.29 3.65
C ASN A 196 -21.90 7.34 4.75
N PRO A 197 -21.71 8.62 4.37
CA PRO A 197 -21.21 9.68 5.26
C PRO A 197 -22.20 10.11 6.36
N ALA A 198 -23.48 9.76 6.22
CA ALA A 198 -24.54 10.10 7.16
C ALA A 198 -25.61 8.98 7.21
N PRO A 199 -26.40 8.86 8.29
CA PRO A 199 -27.49 7.91 8.36
C PRO A 199 -28.46 8.10 7.18
N GLY A 200 -28.78 7.01 6.47
CA GLY A 200 -29.68 7.03 5.31
C GLY A 200 -29.13 7.65 4.02
N VAL A 201 -27.86 8.09 3.97
CA VAL A 201 -27.22 8.64 2.77
C VAL A 201 -26.24 7.61 2.18
N ILE A 202 -26.42 7.25 0.91
CA ILE A 202 -25.50 6.41 0.14
C ILE A 202 -25.13 7.17 -1.14
N ASP A 203 -23.83 7.40 -1.36
CA ASP A 203 -23.32 8.32 -2.38
C ASP A 203 -22.12 7.70 -3.14
N PHE A 204 -22.42 7.15 -4.32
CA PHE A 204 -21.48 6.55 -5.28
C PHE A 204 -21.10 7.51 -6.42
N GLU A 205 -21.10 8.83 -6.17
CA GLU A 205 -20.68 9.83 -7.17
C GLU A 205 -19.16 10.15 -7.12
N GLY A 206 -18.64 10.72 -8.21
CA GLY A 206 -17.27 11.24 -8.26
C GLY A 206 -16.19 10.20 -7.93
N PHE A 207 -15.30 10.51 -6.97
CA PHE A 207 -14.24 9.59 -6.54
C PHE A 207 -14.73 8.39 -5.69
N ARG A 208 -16.01 8.37 -5.33
CA ARG A 208 -16.65 7.27 -4.58
C ARG A 208 -17.39 6.32 -5.53
N ALA A 209 -17.45 6.64 -6.82
CA ALA A 209 -18.05 5.83 -7.86
C ALA A 209 -17.20 4.59 -8.18
N LEU A 210 -17.84 3.42 -8.30
CA LEU A 210 -17.16 2.19 -8.72
C LEU A 210 -17.25 1.92 -10.23
N GLN A 211 -18.26 2.46 -10.93
CA GLN A 211 -18.37 2.26 -12.39
C GLN A 211 -17.16 2.77 -13.19
N PRO A 212 -16.60 3.98 -12.94
CA PRO A 212 -15.41 4.44 -13.67
C PRO A 212 -14.17 3.56 -13.42
N LEU A 213 -14.06 2.96 -12.24
CA LEU A 213 -13.02 1.97 -11.92
C LEU A 213 -13.24 0.67 -12.72
N TYR A 214 -14.47 0.16 -12.76
CA TYR A 214 -14.81 -1.05 -13.52
C TYR A 214 -14.59 -0.86 -15.03
N ASP A 215 -14.99 0.29 -15.58
CA ASP A 215 -14.79 0.64 -16.98
C ASP A 215 -13.29 0.76 -17.32
N ALA A 216 -12.51 1.43 -16.47
CA ALA A 216 -11.06 1.57 -16.65
C ALA A 216 -10.31 0.23 -16.51
N ALA A 217 -10.71 -0.63 -15.57
CA ALA A 217 -10.12 -1.96 -15.39
C ALA A 217 -10.45 -2.88 -16.59
N LYS A 218 -11.68 -2.84 -17.10
CA LYS A 218 -12.07 -3.54 -18.33
C LYS A 218 -11.33 -3.01 -19.57
N ALA A 219 -11.11 -1.70 -19.66
CA ALA A 219 -10.30 -1.09 -20.72
C ALA A 219 -8.82 -1.51 -20.65
N ALA A 220 -8.21 -1.50 -19.47
CA ALA A 220 -6.84 -1.99 -19.28
C ALA A 220 -6.72 -3.53 -19.40
N GLY A 221 -7.82 -4.27 -19.27
CA GLY A 221 -7.82 -5.73 -19.19
C GLY A 221 -7.19 -6.23 -17.88
N ILE A 222 -7.66 -5.68 -16.76
CA ILE A 222 -7.25 -5.96 -15.38
C ILE A 222 -8.48 -6.47 -14.60
N TRP A 223 -8.33 -7.56 -13.86
CA TRP A 223 -9.37 -8.10 -12.98
C TRP A 223 -9.44 -7.35 -11.65
N ILE A 224 -10.59 -7.37 -10.99
CA ILE A 224 -10.80 -6.76 -9.67
C ILE A 224 -11.17 -7.83 -8.63
N VAL A 225 -10.42 -7.83 -7.52
CA VAL A 225 -10.89 -8.33 -6.22
C VAL A 225 -11.41 -7.12 -5.44
N LEU A 226 -12.70 -7.11 -5.12
CA LEU A 226 -13.31 -6.00 -4.39
C LEU A 226 -13.28 -6.29 -2.88
N ARG A 227 -12.81 -5.33 -2.06
CA ARG A 227 -12.72 -5.46 -0.60
C ARG A 227 -13.62 -4.40 0.07
N PRO A 228 -14.95 -4.59 0.11
CA PRO A 228 -15.86 -3.53 0.51
C PRO A 228 -15.98 -3.28 2.02
N GLY A 229 -15.42 -4.14 2.87
CA GLY A 229 -15.53 -4.00 4.32
C GLY A 229 -16.82 -4.64 4.89
N PRO A 230 -17.56 -4.00 5.82
CA PRO A 230 -17.60 -2.56 6.11
C PRO A 230 -16.39 -1.97 6.85
N TYR A 231 -15.67 -2.81 7.59
CA TYR A 231 -14.37 -2.47 8.17
C TYR A 231 -13.25 -2.88 7.20
N ILE A 232 -12.26 -2.00 7.01
CA ILE A 232 -11.13 -2.22 6.08
C ILE A 232 -9.75 -2.05 6.72
N ASN A 233 -9.66 -1.58 7.98
CA ASN A 233 -8.41 -1.08 8.55
C ASN A 233 -7.79 0.01 7.66
N ALA A 234 -6.83 -0.38 6.81
CA ALA A 234 -6.20 0.41 5.76
C ALA A 234 -5.48 1.68 6.24
N GLU A 235 -5.20 1.80 7.53
CA GLU A 235 -4.69 2.99 8.20
C GLU A 235 -5.62 4.19 7.96
N THR A 236 -6.93 3.95 8.16
CA THR A 236 -8.00 4.94 7.95
C THR A 236 -8.81 5.20 9.22
N THR A 237 -9.37 6.41 9.32
CA THR A 237 -10.22 6.81 10.44
C THR A 237 -11.34 5.80 10.70
N ALA A 238 -11.48 5.35 11.95
CA ALA A 238 -12.40 4.28 12.36
C ALA A 238 -12.22 2.94 11.61
N GLY A 239 -11.04 2.69 11.01
CA GLY A 239 -10.78 1.58 10.11
C GLY A 239 -11.75 1.53 8.92
N GLY A 240 -12.20 2.70 8.47
CA GLY A 240 -13.10 2.89 7.33
C GLY A 240 -14.59 3.01 7.67
N ILE A 241 -14.99 2.66 8.91
CA ILE A 241 -16.38 2.74 9.39
C ILE A 241 -16.90 4.19 9.36
N ALA A 242 -18.19 4.36 9.11
CA ALA A 242 -18.79 5.69 9.08
C ALA A 242 -18.82 6.37 10.46
N HIS A 243 -18.35 7.63 10.50
CA HIS A 243 -18.26 8.46 11.71
C HIS A 243 -19.57 8.68 12.48
N TRP A 244 -20.71 8.61 11.79
CA TRP A 244 -22.00 8.64 12.48
C TRP A 244 -22.24 7.35 13.28
N ALA A 245 -21.84 6.20 12.77
CA ALA A 245 -22.03 4.92 13.44
C ALA A 245 -21.22 4.80 14.74
N THR A 246 -20.05 5.46 14.82
CA THR A 246 -19.21 5.45 16.03
C THR A 246 -19.82 6.22 17.21
N SER A 247 -20.89 6.99 17.00
CA SER A 247 -21.62 7.75 18.02
C SER A 247 -23.13 7.46 18.09
N GLU A 248 -23.77 7.03 17.00
CA GLU A 248 -25.21 6.72 16.98
C GLU A 248 -25.53 5.22 17.20
N VAL A 249 -24.58 4.30 16.94
CA VAL A 249 -24.75 2.86 17.27
C VAL A 249 -24.35 2.61 18.73
N ALA A 250 -25.27 2.04 19.51
CA ALA A 250 -25.08 1.76 20.93
C ALA A 250 -24.36 0.42 21.15
N GLY A 251 -24.74 -0.60 20.38
CA GLY A 251 -24.12 -1.92 20.35
C GLY A 251 -22.68 -1.91 19.84
N GLN A 252 -21.96 -2.99 20.13
CA GLN A 252 -20.54 -3.10 19.80
C GLN A 252 -20.33 -3.25 18.28
N LEU A 253 -19.47 -2.43 17.67
CA LEU A 253 -19.15 -2.51 16.24
C LEU A 253 -18.54 -3.89 15.89
N ARG A 254 -18.73 -4.36 14.66
CA ARG A 254 -18.21 -5.66 14.19
C ARG A 254 -18.61 -6.84 15.10
N THR A 255 -19.84 -6.79 15.62
CA THR A 255 -20.52 -7.89 16.31
C THR A 255 -21.93 -8.05 15.74
N ASN A 256 -22.66 -9.13 16.08
CA ASN A 256 -24.04 -9.32 15.65
C ASN A 256 -25.06 -8.52 16.49
N SER A 257 -24.70 -7.29 16.89
CA SER A 257 -25.65 -6.36 17.51
C SER A 257 -26.57 -5.79 16.45
N SER A 258 -27.89 -5.87 16.64
CA SER A 258 -28.87 -5.54 15.61
C SER A 258 -28.75 -4.11 15.07
N ASP A 259 -28.36 -3.15 15.92
CA ASP A 259 -28.16 -1.75 15.54
C ASP A 259 -26.86 -1.51 14.74
N TRP A 260 -25.82 -2.34 14.92
CA TRP A 260 -24.68 -2.37 14.00
C TRP A 260 -25.06 -3.06 12.68
N SER A 261 -25.82 -4.14 12.75
CA SER A 261 -26.30 -4.85 11.55
C SER A 261 -27.23 -4.01 10.69
N GLU A 262 -28.09 -3.19 11.29
CA GLU A 262 -28.87 -2.16 10.60
C GLU A 262 -27.98 -1.06 9.99
N ALA A 263 -26.89 -0.68 10.68
CA ALA A 263 -26.03 0.43 10.25
C ALA A 263 -25.23 0.14 8.96
N TRP A 264 -24.74 -1.09 8.74
CA TRP A 264 -23.99 -1.42 7.52
C TRP A 264 -24.86 -1.86 6.34
N GLN A 265 -26.11 -2.27 6.56
CA GLN A 265 -26.97 -2.85 5.51
C GLN A 265 -27.12 -1.96 4.27
N ALA A 266 -27.41 -0.66 4.45
CA ALA A 266 -27.60 0.27 3.33
C ALA A 266 -26.33 0.44 2.48
N TYR A 267 -25.15 0.36 3.11
CA TYR A 267 -23.85 0.43 2.45
C TYR A 267 -23.55 -0.84 1.66
N ILE A 268 -23.69 -2.02 2.28
CA ILE A 268 -23.43 -3.31 1.62
C ILE A 268 -24.41 -3.58 0.47
N GLN A 269 -25.70 -3.26 0.63
CA GLN A 269 -26.67 -3.33 -0.47
C GLN A 269 -26.38 -2.31 -1.58
N GLY A 270 -25.81 -1.15 -1.24
CA GLY A 270 -25.28 -0.19 -2.20
C GLY A 270 -24.13 -0.76 -3.04
N ILE A 271 -23.15 -1.40 -2.39
CA ILE A 271 -22.03 -2.10 -3.05
C ILE A 271 -22.57 -3.20 -3.98
N ILE A 272 -23.40 -4.11 -3.48
CA ILE A 272 -24.02 -5.19 -4.26
C ILE A 272 -24.66 -4.63 -5.54
N LYS A 273 -25.51 -3.61 -5.41
CA LYS A 273 -26.23 -2.99 -6.53
C LYS A 273 -25.32 -2.47 -7.66
N VAL A 274 -24.15 -1.91 -7.35
CA VAL A 274 -23.20 -1.41 -8.36
C VAL A 274 -22.22 -2.48 -8.85
N THR A 275 -21.92 -3.48 -8.02
CA THR A 275 -20.97 -4.56 -8.34
C THR A 275 -21.60 -5.67 -9.19
N VAL A 276 -22.87 -6.04 -8.95
CA VAL A 276 -23.58 -7.12 -9.68
C VAL A 276 -23.44 -7.04 -11.21
N PRO A 277 -23.71 -5.91 -11.90
CA PRO A 277 -23.56 -5.80 -13.36
C PRO A 277 -22.11 -5.76 -13.85
N ASN A 278 -21.13 -5.73 -12.95
CA ASN A 278 -19.69 -5.62 -13.25
C ASN A 278 -18.90 -6.90 -12.88
N GLN A 279 -19.59 -7.97 -12.49
CA GLN A 279 -19.02 -9.30 -12.35
C GLN A 279 -18.60 -9.88 -13.72
N ILE A 280 -17.60 -10.77 -13.74
CA ILE A 280 -17.21 -11.52 -14.96
C ILE A 280 -18.36 -12.32 -15.58
N SER A 281 -19.33 -12.77 -14.79
CA SER A 281 -20.59 -13.38 -15.26
C SER A 281 -21.49 -12.43 -16.07
N ALA A 282 -21.39 -11.12 -15.82
CA ALA A 282 -21.99 -10.05 -16.63
C ALA A 282 -21.01 -9.47 -17.68
N GLY A 283 -19.81 -10.05 -17.81
CA GLY A 283 -18.75 -9.56 -18.70
C GLY A 283 -17.99 -8.33 -18.19
N GLY A 284 -18.02 -8.05 -16.88
CA GLY A 284 -17.21 -7.04 -16.21
C GLY A 284 -15.91 -7.59 -15.60
N PRO A 285 -15.12 -6.76 -14.89
CA PRO A 285 -13.81 -7.13 -14.36
C PRO A 285 -13.83 -7.78 -12.96
N VAL A 286 -14.94 -7.79 -12.22
CA VAL A 286 -14.95 -8.30 -10.84
C VAL A 286 -14.99 -9.83 -10.84
N ILE A 287 -14.04 -10.45 -10.14
CA ILE A 287 -13.85 -11.91 -10.10
C ILE A 287 -13.96 -12.52 -8.68
N ALA A 288 -13.92 -11.69 -7.63
CA ALA A 288 -14.10 -12.09 -6.24
C ALA A 288 -14.49 -10.88 -5.37
N ILE A 289 -15.12 -11.14 -4.21
CA ILE A 289 -15.44 -10.12 -3.20
C ILE A 289 -14.99 -10.62 -1.81
N GLN A 290 -14.25 -9.80 -1.07
CA GLN A 290 -13.87 -10.12 0.31
C GLN A 290 -14.97 -9.71 1.30
N VAL A 291 -15.19 -10.52 2.34
CA VAL A 291 -16.09 -10.21 3.45
C VAL A 291 -15.29 -9.65 4.64
N ASP A 292 -15.65 -8.45 5.11
CA ASP A 292 -14.97 -7.69 6.19
C ASP A 292 -13.44 -7.59 5.98
N ASN A 293 -12.64 -7.38 7.05
CA ASN A 293 -11.18 -7.37 6.96
C ASN A 293 -10.48 -7.83 8.25
N GLU A 294 -9.55 -8.80 8.16
CA GLU A 294 -8.74 -9.32 9.28
C GLU A 294 -9.56 -9.76 10.53
N TYR A 295 -10.86 -10.02 10.35
CA TYR A 295 -11.79 -10.26 11.46
C TYR A 295 -11.54 -11.62 12.11
N THR A 296 -11.52 -11.71 13.45
CA THR A 296 -11.34 -13.01 14.13
C THR A 296 -12.67 -13.62 14.57
N GLN A 297 -12.84 -14.91 14.26
CA GLN A 297 -13.96 -15.73 14.74
C GLN A 297 -13.81 -16.16 16.22
N ASN A 298 -12.82 -15.66 16.96
CA ASN A 298 -12.50 -16.10 18.32
C ASN A 298 -12.92 -15.05 19.37
N PRO A 299 -13.78 -15.39 20.37
CA PRO A 299 -14.50 -16.66 20.55
C PRO A 299 -15.59 -16.89 19.49
N VAL A 300 -15.93 -18.18 19.24
CA VAL A 300 -16.79 -18.66 18.14
C VAL A 300 -18.12 -17.92 17.95
N SER A 301 -18.65 -17.30 19.01
CA SER A 301 -19.80 -16.39 18.94
C SER A 301 -19.63 -15.22 17.97
N HIS A 302 -18.40 -14.75 17.73
CA HIS A 302 -18.09 -13.68 16.77
C HIS A 302 -18.41 -14.05 15.32
N ALA A 303 -18.41 -15.35 14.97
CA ALA A 303 -18.72 -15.82 13.62
C ALA A 303 -20.12 -15.42 13.12
N GLY A 304 -21.06 -15.09 14.02
CA GLY A 304 -22.40 -14.61 13.66
C GLY A 304 -22.38 -13.33 12.82
N TYR A 305 -21.57 -12.33 13.21
CA TYR A 305 -21.43 -11.07 12.45
C TYR A 305 -20.92 -11.31 11.03
N PHE A 306 -19.88 -12.12 10.92
CA PHE A 306 -19.26 -12.42 9.63
C PHE A 306 -20.21 -13.21 8.72
N ALA A 307 -21.02 -14.11 9.29
CA ALA A 307 -22.06 -14.82 8.57
C ALA A 307 -23.24 -13.93 8.13
N GLU A 308 -23.57 -12.85 8.86
CA GLU A 308 -24.57 -11.88 8.41
C GLU A 308 -24.10 -11.09 7.17
N LEU A 309 -22.81 -10.75 7.10
CA LEU A 309 -22.21 -10.14 5.91
C LEU A 309 -22.09 -11.14 4.74
N GLU A 310 -21.62 -12.36 4.98
CA GLU A 310 -21.56 -13.43 3.96
C GLU A 310 -22.96 -13.68 3.38
N ALA A 311 -23.97 -13.81 4.23
CA ALA A 311 -25.36 -13.98 3.84
C ALA A 311 -25.91 -12.81 3.01
N ALA A 312 -25.54 -11.57 3.32
CA ALA A 312 -25.97 -10.39 2.56
C ALA A 312 -25.48 -10.44 1.10
N TYR A 313 -24.28 -10.96 0.85
CA TYR A 313 -23.79 -11.24 -0.51
C TYR A 313 -24.42 -12.51 -1.09
N ALA A 314 -24.44 -13.61 -0.35
CA ALA A 314 -24.91 -14.92 -0.78
C ALA A 314 -26.39 -14.98 -1.18
N GLN A 315 -27.22 -14.08 -0.63
CA GLN A 315 -28.65 -13.98 -0.91
C GLN A 315 -28.97 -12.93 -2.00
N SER A 316 -27.95 -12.42 -2.70
CA SER A 316 -28.07 -11.46 -3.80
C SER A 316 -27.61 -12.05 -5.14
N ASP A 317 -27.65 -11.28 -6.22
CA ASP A 317 -27.14 -11.67 -7.54
C ASP A 317 -25.58 -11.70 -7.63
N VAL A 318 -24.88 -11.71 -6.49
CA VAL A 318 -23.43 -11.93 -6.40
C VAL A 318 -23.13 -13.42 -6.54
N VAL A 319 -22.48 -13.79 -7.64
CA VAL A 319 -22.16 -15.17 -8.05
C VAL A 319 -20.66 -15.43 -8.17
N VAL A 320 -19.81 -14.41 -7.97
CA VAL A 320 -18.36 -14.59 -7.82
C VAL A 320 -18.01 -15.15 -6.43
N PRO A 321 -16.87 -15.84 -6.26
CA PRO A 321 -16.45 -16.34 -4.96
C PRO A 321 -16.31 -15.26 -3.89
N LEU A 322 -16.75 -15.60 -2.68
CA LEU A 322 -16.51 -14.82 -1.48
C LEU A 322 -15.17 -15.24 -0.84
N THR A 323 -14.38 -14.25 -0.41
CA THR A 323 -13.04 -14.44 0.16
C THR A 323 -12.91 -13.83 1.55
N TYR A 324 -11.83 -14.19 2.24
CA TYR A 324 -11.45 -13.65 3.55
C TYR A 324 -9.93 -13.57 3.64
N ASN A 325 -9.43 -12.64 4.45
CA ASN A 325 -8.02 -12.49 4.80
C ASN A 325 -7.80 -12.67 6.31
N ASP A 326 -7.05 -13.71 6.67
CA ASP A 326 -6.60 -13.95 8.04
C ASP A 326 -5.35 -13.09 8.30
N PRO A 327 -5.23 -12.34 9.42
CA PRO A 327 -4.06 -11.51 9.77
C PRO A 327 -2.78 -12.32 10.11
N GLY A 328 -2.68 -13.54 9.59
CA GLY A 328 -1.63 -14.52 9.84
C GLY A 328 -2.20 -15.93 9.92
N GLU A 329 -1.50 -16.82 10.62
CA GLU A 329 -1.81 -18.26 10.63
C GLU A 329 -2.97 -18.65 11.59
N GLY A 330 -4.04 -17.84 11.63
CA GLY A 330 -5.12 -17.89 12.62
C GLY A 330 -6.21 -18.96 12.42
N ARG A 331 -6.34 -19.52 11.21
CA ARG A 331 -7.36 -20.52 10.81
C ARG A 331 -8.81 -20.05 11.00
N ASN A 332 -9.07 -18.76 10.80
CA ASN A 332 -10.41 -18.16 10.84
C ASN A 332 -11.20 -18.52 9.56
N PHE A 333 -12.51 -18.77 9.66
CA PHE A 333 -13.44 -18.97 8.52
C PHE A 333 -13.10 -20.06 7.48
N ILE A 334 -12.22 -21.00 7.81
CA ILE A 334 -11.89 -22.16 6.95
C ILE A 334 -13.01 -23.21 6.90
N ASN A 335 -13.84 -23.27 7.96
CA ASN A 335 -15.05 -24.10 8.07
C ASN A 335 -15.97 -23.53 9.18
N GLY A 336 -17.23 -23.99 9.21
CA GLY A 336 -18.23 -23.56 10.19
C GLY A 336 -19.03 -22.33 9.75
N THR A 337 -19.59 -21.61 10.73
CA THR A 337 -20.38 -20.39 10.53
C THR A 337 -19.51 -19.28 9.91
N GLY A 338 -20.00 -18.64 8.84
CA GLY A 338 -19.26 -17.59 8.13
C GLY A 338 -18.10 -18.10 7.26
N ALA A 339 -17.99 -19.41 7.03
CA ALA A 339 -16.90 -19.94 6.22
C ALA A 339 -17.01 -19.54 4.75
N VAL A 340 -15.91 -19.02 4.19
CA VAL A 340 -15.86 -18.48 2.81
C VAL A 340 -15.59 -19.56 1.76
N ASP A 341 -15.77 -19.20 0.49
CA ASP A 341 -15.50 -20.11 -0.64
C ASP A 341 -13.99 -20.36 -0.80
N LEU A 342 -13.19 -19.31 -0.57
CA LEU A 342 -11.74 -19.27 -0.73
C LEU A 342 -11.08 -18.51 0.44
N TYR A 343 -10.31 -19.24 1.26
CA TYR A 343 -9.53 -18.68 2.36
C TYR A 343 -8.19 -18.12 1.86
N GLY A 344 -7.78 -16.96 2.38
CA GLY A 344 -6.45 -16.39 2.21
C GLY A 344 -5.85 -15.93 3.54
N MET A 345 -4.53 -15.77 3.57
CA MET A 345 -3.75 -15.38 4.76
C MET A 345 -2.76 -14.28 4.40
N ASP A 346 -2.71 -13.24 5.23
CA ASP A 346 -1.90 -12.04 5.01
C ASP A 346 -0.55 -12.14 5.71
N SER A 347 0.48 -11.54 5.10
CA SER A 347 1.82 -11.57 5.69
C SER A 347 2.66 -10.32 5.44
N TYR A 348 3.11 -9.76 6.56
CA TYR A 348 4.04 -8.65 6.65
C TYR A 348 5.36 -9.11 7.29
N PRO A 349 6.21 -9.87 6.58
CA PRO A 349 7.32 -10.62 7.16
C PRO A 349 8.43 -9.73 7.76
N GLN A 350 8.60 -8.48 7.30
CA GLN A 350 9.48 -7.52 7.96
C GLN A 350 8.77 -6.74 9.08
N GLY A 351 7.44 -6.63 9.03
CA GLY A 351 6.66 -5.66 9.81
C GLY A 351 6.92 -4.23 9.37
N PHE A 352 6.53 -3.27 10.21
CA PHE A 352 6.34 -1.86 9.80
C PHE A 352 7.38 -0.86 10.34
N ASP A 353 8.39 -1.30 11.11
CA ASP A 353 9.45 -0.39 11.60
C ASP A 353 10.55 -0.18 10.54
N CYS A 354 10.40 0.86 9.73
CA CYS A 354 11.37 1.21 8.69
C CYS A 354 12.66 1.88 9.22
N SER A 355 12.86 2.01 10.54
CA SER A 355 14.01 2.75 11.11
C SER A 355 15.38 2.11 10.86
N HIS A 356 15.42 0.80 10.57
CA HIS A 356 16.66 0.05 10.32
C HIS A 356 16.53 -0.75 9.00
N PRO A 357 16.35 -0.09 7.84
CA PRO A 357 15.83 -0.73 6.62
C PRO A 357 16.78 -1.76 5.99
N THR A 358 18.05 -1.78 6.38
CA THR A 358 19.03 -2.79 5.94
C THR A 358 19.07 -4.03 6.84
N VAL A 359 18.44 -4.00 8.02
CA VAL A 359 18.32 -5.16 8.93
C VAL A 359 17.05 -5.92 8.56
N TRP A 360 17.17 -7.22 8.29
CA TRP A 360 16.05 -8.07 7.88
C TRP A 360 15.74 -9.15 8.90
N LYS A 361 14.46 -9.45 9.06
CA LYS A 361 13.97 -10.73 9.59
C LYS A 361 14.13 -11.83 8.52
N PRO A 362 14.41 -13.09 8.90
CA PRO A 362 14.45 -14.21 7.95
C PRO A 362 13.12 -14.42 7.20
N ALA A 363 13.20 -15.06 6.03
CA ALA A 363 12.06 -15.43 5.23
C ALA A 363 11.30 -16.61 5.87
N ILE A 364 9.97 -16.47 5.96
CA ILE A 364 9.09 -17.46 6.58
C ILE A 364 9.00 -18.71 5.68
N THR A 365 9.26 -19.88 6.25
CA THR A 365 9.41 -21.15 5.50
C THR A 365 8.22 -22.09 5.61
N ASN A 366 7.35 -21.95 6.61
CA ASN A 366 6.28 -22.91 6.90
C ASN A 366 4.98 -22.68 6.11
N TYR A 367 4.86 -21.62 5.30
CA TYR A 367 3.65 -21.29 4.54
C TYR A 367 3.04 -22.48 3.78
N GLN A 368 3.86 -23.31 3.14
CA GLN A 368 3.35 -24.47 2.39
C GLN A 368 2.79 -25.55 3.31
N GLN A 369 3.44 -25.81 4.44
CA GLN A 369 2.94 -26.74 5.46
C GLN A 369 1.63 -26.20 6.04
N TYR A 370 1.59 -24.92 6.41
CA TYR A 370 0.39 -24.30 6.95
C TYR A 370 -0.80 -24.37 5.96
N HIS A 371 -0.58 -24.05 4.68
CA HIS A 371 -1.58 -24.26 3.62
C HIS A 371 -2.05 -25.72 3.53
N ALA A 372 -1.11 -26.67 3.51
CA ALA A 372 -1.40 -28.09 3.37
C ALA A 372 -2.20 -28.67 4.56
N GLU A 373 -2.02 -28.09 5.75
CA GLU A 373 -2.81 -28.42 6.94
C GLU A 373 -4.20 -27.75 6.97
N VAL A 374 -4.39 -26.62 6.27
CA VAL A 374 -5.56 -25.73 6.43
C VAL A 374 -6.57 -25.85 5.30
N ASN A 375 -6.13 -25.67 4.06
CA ASN A 375 -7.02 -25.62 2.89
C ASN A 375 -6.40 -26.26 1.62
N PRO A 376 -5.85 -27.50 1.69
CA PRO A 376 -5.15 -28.16 0.57
C PRO A 376 -6.00 -28.46 -0.67
N SER A 377 -7.30 -28.15 -0.67
CA SER A 377 -8.21 -28.28 -1.82
C SER A 377 -8.52 -26.94 -2.51
N GLN A 378 -8.04 -25.82 -1.95
CA GLN A 378 -8.10 -24.47 -2.51
C GLN A 378 -6.72 -24.09 -3.06
N PRO A 379 -6.62 -23.09 -3.96
CA PRO A 379 -5.33 -22.58 -4.40
C PRO A 379 -4.74 -21.67 -3.34
N TRP A 380 -3.42 -21.69 -3.15
CA TRP A 380 -2.80 -20.90 -2.08
C TRP A 380 -2.84 -19.39 -2.38
N TYR A 381 -3.48 -18.65 -1.47
CA TYR A 381 -3.86 -17.25 -1.63
C TYR A 381 -3.33 -16.37 -0.50
N ILE A 382 -2.64 -15.29 -0.90
CA ILE A 382 -2.17 -14.21 -0.04
C ILE A 382 -2.90 -12.91 -0.43
N PRO A 383 -3.98 -12.52 0.28
CA PRO A 383 -4.75 -11.29 0.03
C PRO A 383 -3.99 -10.00 0.30
N GLU A 384 -3.07 -9.99 1.26
CA GLU A 384 -2.07 -8.94 1.46
C GLU A 384 -0.68 -9.52 1.68
N PHE A 385 0.24 -9.20 0.76
CA PHE A 385 1.66 -9.36 0.98
C PHE A 385 2.37 -8.01 0.99
N GLN A 386 3.39 -7.89 1.84
CA GLN A 386 4.14 -6.66 2.04
C GLN A 386 4.75 -6.07 0.76
N GLY A 387 4.06 -5.09 0.17
CA GLY A 387 4.57 -4.21 -0.89
C GLY A 387 5.34 -2.99 -0.37
N GLY A 388 5.26 -2.72 0.95
CA GLY A 388 5.84 -1.54 1.59
C GLY A 388 5.62 -1.50 3.11
N SER A 389 5.35 -0.31 3.66
CA SER A 389 4.96 -0.09 5.04
C SER A 389 4.28 1.27 5.20
N TYR A 390 3.32 1.39 6.13
CA TYR A 390 2.92 2.68 6.67
C TYR A 390 4.07 3.31 7.48
N ASP A 391 3.99 4.61 7.78
CA ASP A 391 4.88 5.27 8.74
C ASP A 391 4.11 6.26 9.62
N ALA A 392 4.62 6.46 10.85
CA ALA A 392 3.91 7.12 11.93
C ALA A 392 4.30 8.59 12.11
N TRP A 393 3.54 9.32 12.94
CA TRP A 393 3.98 10.63 13.43
C TRP A 393 5.19 10.50 14.37
N GLY A 394 6.08 11.50 14.34
CA GLY A 394 7.16 11.64 15.32
C GLY A 394 8.47 12.17 14.74
N PRO A 395 9.32 12.81 15.58
CA PRO A 395 10.62 13.33 15.17
C PRO A 395 11.67 12.22 14.93
N THR A 396 11.33 10.97 15.25
CA THR A 396 12.12 9.77 14.99
C THR A 396 11.43 8.84 13.97
N ALA A 397 10.37 9.30 13.30
CA ALA A 397 9.75 8.57 12.22
C ALA A 397 10.68 8.57 10.99
N PRO A 398 10.97 7.41 10.39
CA PRO A 398 11.94 7.28 9.29
C PRO A 398 11.51 7.95 7.97
N GLY A 399 10.20 8.14 7.75
CA GLY A 399 9.62 8.46 6.46
C GLY A 399 9.59 7.26 5.50
N TYR A 400 8.83 7.41 4.41
CA TYR A 400 8.69 6.36 3.40
C TYR A 400 9.94 6.08 2.55
N GLY A 401 10.99 6.91 2.65
CA GLY A 401 12.29 6.68 2.00
C GLY A 401 12.93 5.37 2.49
N PRO A 402 13.25 5.25 3.79
CA PRO A 402 13.64 3.97 4.41
C PRO A 402 12.66 2.82 4.19
N CYS A 403 11.33 3.03 4.23
CA CYS A 403 10.35 1.95 3.98
C CYS A 403 10.51 1.34 2.58
N ARG A 404 10.77 2.18 1.57
CA ARG A 404 11.07 1.75 0.19
C ARG A 404 12.38 0.98 0.05
N VAL A 405 13.35 1.21 0.94
CA VAL A 405 14.62 0.44 1.01
C VAL A 405 14.40 -0.91 1.67
N LEU A 406 13.69 -0.96 2.81
CA LEU A 406 13.38 -2.20 3.54
C LEU A 406 12.67 -3.24 2.64
N THR A 407 11.79 -2.74 1.77
CA THR A 407 10.94 -3.53 0.86
C THR A 407 11.33 -3.33 -0.62
N GLY A 408 12.63 -3.10 -0.88
CA GLY A 408 13.17 -2.82 -2.22
C GLY A 408 13.27 -4.03 -3.16
N PRO A 409 14.02 -3.92 -4.27
CA PRO A 409 14.20 -5.00 -5.25
C PRO A 409 14.72 -6.31 -4.62
N ASP A 410 15.72 -6.25 -3.75
CA ASP A 410 16.27 -7.41 -3.03
C ASP A 410 15.17 -8.13 -2.22
N PHE A 411 14.32 -7.37 -1.54
CA PHE A 411 13.20 -7.92 -0.76
C PHE A 411 12.23 -8.64 -1.70
N GLN A 412 11.84 -8.03 -2.81
CA GLN A 412 10.98 -8.70 -3.80
C GLN A 412 11.64 -9.92 -4.41
N SER A 413 12.95 -9.90 -4.66
CA SER A 413 13.70 -11.07 -5.15
C SER A 413 13.58 -12.22 -4.16
N VAL A 414 13.85 -12.01 -2.88
CA VAL A 414 13.83 -13.08 -1.86
C VAL A 414 12.42 -13.48 -1.42
N PHE A 415 11.56 -12.51 -1.11
CA PHE A 415 10.29 -12.75 -0.43
C PHE A 415 9.14 -13.08 -1.38
N ASN A 416 9.08 -12.48 -2.59
CA ASN A 416 8.08 -12.89 -3.58
C ASN A 416 8.37 -14.32 -4.09
N LEU A 417 9.65 -14.65 -4.32
CA LEU A 417 10.02 -16.02 -4.71
C LEU A 417 9.88 -17.01 -3.53
N GLN A 418 9.91 -16.57 -2.27
CA GLN A 418 9.51 -17.42 -1.13
C GLN A 418 7.99 -17.74 -1.14
N LEU A 419 7.13 -16.82 -1.60
CA LEU A 419 5.72 -17.14 -1.86
C LEU A 419 5.57 -18.12 -3.04
N TRP A 420 6.34 -17.92 -4.11
CA TRP A 420 6.35 -18.87 -5.23
C TRP A 420 6.82 -20.26 -4.77
N ALA A 421 7.84 -20.32 -3.92
CA ALA A 421 8.35 -21.55 -3.31
C ALA A 421 7.35 -22.21 -2.35
N SER A 422 6.47 -21.44 -1.70
CA SER A 422 5.33 -22.00 -0.96
C SER A 422 4.14 -22.41 -1.84
N ASN A 423 4.32 -22.35 -3.17
CA ASN A 423 3.34 -22.67 -4.20
C ASN A 423 2.15 -21.69 -4.29
N ALA A 424 2.27 -20.46 -3.77
CA ALA A 424 1.24 -19.42 -3.90
C ALA A 424 0.98 -19.09 -5.38
N LYS A 425 -0.30 -19.14 -5.79
CA LYS A 425 -0.76 -18.80 -7.16
C LYS A 425 -1.75 -17.63 -7.20
N LEU A 426 -2.18 -17.15 -6.04
CA LEU A 426 -2.91 -15.90 -5.89
C LEU A 426 -2.13 -15.02 -4.92
N ILE A 427 -1.63 -13.87 -5.38
CA ILE A 427 -0.82 -12.94 -4.58
C ILE A 427 -1.26 -11.52 -4.91
N ASN A 428 -1.51 -10.73 -3.86
CA ASN A 428 -1.75 -9.29 -3.95
C ASN A 428 -0.71 -8.52 -3.12
N TYR A 429 -0.07 -7.51 -3.71
CA TYR A 429 0.91 -6.69 -2.99
C TYR A 429 0.26 -5.42 -2.42
N TYR A 430 0.27 -5.34 -1.10
CA TYR A 430 -0.25 -4.21 -0.33
C TYR A 430 0.91 -3.31 0.14
N MET A 431 1.09 -2.08 -0.34
CA MET A 431 0.44 -1.42 -1.48
C MET A 431 1.26 -1.57 -2.77
N PHE A 432 0.59 -1.55 -3.93
CA PHE A 432 1.23 -1.25 -5.21
C PHE A 432 1.29 0.26 -5.45
N TYR A 433 0.19 0.96 -5.14
CA TYR A 433 0.13 2.42 -5.08
C TYR A 433 -0.79 2.85 -3.94
N GLY A 434 -0.23 3.49 -2.91
CA GLY A 434 -0.98 3.92 -1.74
C GLY A 434 -1.69 5.27 -1.90
N GLY A 435 -1.06 6.25 -2.55
CA GLY A 435 -1.63 7.59 -2.77
C GLY A 435 -1.61 8.49 -1.53
N THR A 436 -2.64 9.33 -1.37
CA THR A 436 -2.72 10.36 -0.32
C THR A 436 -3.94 10.14 0.58
N SER A 437 -3.74 10.06 1.90
CA SER A 437 -4.80 10.13 2.91
C SER A 437 -5.19 11.60 3.15
N TRP A 438 -5.85 12.20 2.16
CA TRP A 438 -6.30 13.60 2.19
C TRP A 438 -7.47 13.82 3.17
N GLY A 439 -7.69 15.06 3.61
CA GLY A 439 -8.68 15.39 4.64
C GLY A 439 -8.46 14.62 5.95
N ALA A 440 -9.56 14.25 6.60
CA ALA A 440 -9.58 13.40 7.79
C ALA A 440 -9.64 11.88 7.47
N ILE A 441 -9.10 11.44 6.33
CA ILE A 441 -8.95 10.00 6.02
C ILE A 441 -7.97 9.26 6.97
N PRO A 442 -6.84 9.83 7.43
CA PRO A 442 -5.92 9.13 8.34
C PRO A 442 -6.60 8.69 9.64
N PHE A 443 -6.20 7.53 10.18
CA PHE A 443 -6.28 7.32 11.63
C PHE A 443 -5.08 8.00 12.32
N PRO A 444 -5.12 8.26 13.64
CA PRO A 444 -4.09 9.06 14.31
C PRO A 444 -2.66 8.52 14.22
N GLY A 445 -2.48 7.22 14.02
CA GLY A 445 -1.16 6.60 13.95
C GLY A 445 -0.35 6.94 12.70
N VAL A 446 -0.96 7.53 11.64
CA VAL A 446 -0.27 7.89 10.38
C VAL A 446 -0.56 9.33 9.94
N TYR A 447 0.31 9.86 9.08
CA TYR A 447 0.20 11.21 8.51
C TYR A 447 -0.49 11.23 7.13
N THR A 448 -0.58 12.41 6.47
CA THR A 448 -1.38 12.59 5.24
C THR A 448 -0.85 11.78 4.06
N SER A 449 0.47 11.73 3.84
CA SER A 449 1.03 10.89 2.78
C SER A 449 0.82 9.41 3.08
N TYR A 450 0.42 8.65 2.06
CA TYR A 450 0.36 7.19 2.07
C TYR A 450 1.18 6.63 0.89
N ASP A 451 2.35 7.23 0.63
CA ASP A 451 3.35 6.72 -0.33
C ASP A 451 3.72 5.26 -0.06
N TYR A 452 3.64 4.84 1.21
CA TYR A 452 3.81 3.46 1.69
C TYR A 452 5.19 2.84 1.36
N GLY A 453 6.12 3.63 0.81
CA GLY A 453 7.34 3.12 0.18
C GLY A 453 7.06 2.19 -1.02
N ALA A 454 5.89 2.27 -1.66
CA ALA A 454 5.35 1.28 -2.60
C ALA A 454 6.05 1.22 -3.97
N SER A 455 5.55 0.34 -4.85
CA SER A 455 6.02 0.17 -6.24
C SER A 455 5.88 1.45 -7.07
N LEU A 456 4.80 2.20 -6.88
CA LEU A 456 4.67 3.59 -7.33
C LEU A 456 4.88 4.55 -6.15
N THR A 457 5.45 5.74 -6.41
CA THR A 457 5.43 6.85 -5.43
C THR A 457 4.03 7.45 -5.30
N GLU A 458 3.76 8.19 -4.23
CA GLU A 458 2.53 8.98 -4.06
C GLU A 458 2.25 9.93 -5.25
N SER A 459 3.31 10.51 -5.85
CA SER A 459 3.24 11.32 -7.07
C SER A 459 2.96 10.52 -8.36
N ARG A 460 2.90 9.18 -8.28
CA ARG A 460 2.69 8.18 -9.35
C ARG A 460 3.94 7.83 -10.19
N GLU A 461 5.15 8.08 -9.70
CA GLU A 461 6.39 7.65 -10.38
C GLU A 461 6.67 6.16 -10.18
N LEU A 462 7.21 5.49 -11.20
CA LEU A 462 7.80 4.15 -11.07
C LEU A 462 9.05 4.20 -10.17
N THR A 463 9.20 3.21 -9.30
CA THR A 463 10.35 3.06 -8.38
C THR A 463 11.20 1.84 -8.77
N PRO A 464 12.45 1.67 -8.28
CA PRO A 464 13.29 0.52 -8.66
C PRO A 464 12.68 -0.87 -8.37
N LYS A 465 11.74 -0.98 -7.40
CA LYS A 465 11.02 -2.24 -7.14
C LYS A 465 9.94 -2.53 -8.18
N TYR A 466 9.46 -1.52 -8.90
CA TYR A 466 8.56 -1.73 -10.04
C TYR A 466 9.23 -2.60 -11.11
N ASP A 467 10.54 -2.42 -11.35
CA ASP A 467 11.27 -3.16 -12.39
C ASP A 467 11.50 -4.62 -12.03
N GLU A 468 11.77 -4.93 -10.76
CA GLU A 468 11.85 -6.33 -10.30
C GLU A 468 10.48 -7.00 -10.33
N LEU A 469 9.44 -6.35 -9.82
CA LEU A 469 8.07 -6.82 -9.94
C LEU A 469 7.66 -7.02 -11.41
N LYS A 470 8.10 -6.16 -12.34
CA LYS A 470 7.84 -6.30 -13.77
C LYS A 470 8.52 -7.55 -14.38
N ARG A 471 9.80 -7.79 -14.06
CA ARG A 471 10.50 -9.02 -14.49
C ARG A 471 9.78 -10.27 -13.99
N GLN A 472 9.39 -10.28 -12.71
CA GLN A 472 8.63 -11.37 -12.10
C GLN A 472 7.24 -11.57 -12.72
N SER A 473 6.51 -10.50 -13.01
CA SER A 473 5.15 -10.56 -13.57
C SER A 473 5.14 -11.02 -15.02
N LEU A 474 6.07 -10.54 -15.85
CA LEU A 474 6.17 -10.93 -17.26
C LEU A 474 6.64 -12.39 -17.44
N PHE A 475 7.48 -12.89 -16.53
CA PHE A 475 7.71 -14.33 -16.37
C PHE A 475 6.38 -15.06 -16.14
N LEU A 476 5.68 -14.77 -15.04
CA LEU A 476 4.44 -15.48 -14.67
C LEU A 476 3.42 -15.45 -15.81
N ARG A 477 3.16 -14.26 -16.37
CA ARG A 477 2.20 -14.02 -17.45
C ARG A 477 2.48 -14.86 -18.70
N SER A 478 3.75 -15.20 -18.97
CA SER A 478 4.16 -16.04 -20.10
C SER A 478 4.47 -17.50 -19.74
N SER A 479 4.25 -17.90 -18.48
CA SER A 479 4.62 -19.23 -17.95
C SER A 479 3.42 -20.04 -17.44
N PRO A 480 2.47 -20.44 -18.30
CA PRO A 480 1.28 -21.18 -17.86
C PRO A 480 1.59 -22.55 -17.24
N GLU A 481 2.74 -23.15 -17.55
CA GLU A 481 3.24 -24.36 -16.87
C GLU A 481 3.46 -24.13 -15.36
N PHE A 482 3.65 -22.89 -14.91
CA PHE A 482 3.77 -22.55 -13.49
C PHE A 482 2.41 -22.43 -12.76
N TYR A 483 1.29 -22.34 -13.48
CA TYR A 483 -0.04 -22.17 -12.88
C TYR A 483 -0.60 -23.46 -12.26
N LYS A 484 0.01 -24.61 -12.58
CA LYS A 484 -0.32 -25.93 -12.04
C LYS A 484 0.97 -26.66 -11.69
N THR A 485 1.40 -26.54 -10.44
CA THR A 485 2.60 -27.24 -9.95
C THR A 485 2.33 -27.89 -8.61
N ASP A 486 2.79 -29.13 -8.46
CA ASP A 486 2.95 -29.79 -7.17
C ASP A 486 4.19 -29.23 -6.46
N TRP A 487 4.10 -29.08 -5.15
CA TRP A 487 5.27 -28.89 -4.30
C TRP A 487 5.90 -30.25 -3.99
N ILE A 488 7.19 -30.43 -4.26
CA ILE A 488 7.85 -31.75 -4.19
C ILE A 488 8.67 -31.90 -2.91
N ALA A 489 9.56 -30.96 -2.65
CA ALA A 489 10.43 -30.93 -1.46
C ALA A 489 11.18 -29.60 -1.38
N ASP A 490 11.72 -29.28 -0.21
CA ASP A 490 12.78 -28.28 -0.07
C ASP A 490 13.97 -28.81 0.74
N SER A 491 14.96 -27.93 0.95
CA SER A 491 16.21 -28.28 1.63
C SER A 491 16.03 -28.58 3.12
N SER A 492 14.97 -28.08 3.76
CA SER A 492 14.58 -28.46 5.12
C SER A 492 13.96 -29.87 5.15
N THR A 493 13.08 -30.19 4.19
CA THR A 493 12.43 -31.52 4.07
C THR A 493 13.31 -32.58 3.40
N GLY A 494 14.63 -32.36 3.36
CA GLY A 494 15.60 -33.37 2.95
C GLY A 494 16.05 -33.34 1.48
N LEU A 495 15.67 -32.34 0.68
CA LEU A 495 16.16 -32.20 -0.69
C LEU A 495 17.69 -31.98 -0.71
N ARG A 496 18.44 -32.79 -1.46
CA ARG A 496 19.92 -32.73 -1.55
C ARG A 496 20.41 -32.57 -3.00
N VAL A 497 19.90 -31.53 -3.67
CA VAL A 497 20.25 -31.20 -5.07
C VAL A 497 21.40 -30.20 -5.19
N SER A 498 21.59 -29.31 -4.21
CA SER A 498 22.67 -28.31 -4.23
C SER A 498 24.03 -28.92 -3.84
N SER A 499 25.10 -28.50 -4.53
CA SER A 499 26.49 -28.78 -4.16
C SER A 499 26.99 -27.96 -2.96
N ASN A 500 26.22 -26.97 -2.49
CA ASN A 500 26.57 -26.09 -1.39
C ASN A 500 25.35 -25.87 -0.46
N GLY A 501 25.48 -26.26 0.80
CA GLY A 501 24.41 -26.12 1.81
C GLY A 501 24.04 -24.67 2.16
N ALA A 502 24.83 -23.68 1.76
CA ALA A 502 24.48 -22.26 1.88
C ALA A 502 23.38 -21.82 0.88
N ALA A 503 23.12 -22.60 -0.18
CA ALA A 503 22.01 -22.38 -1.10
C ALA A 503 20.82 -23.28 -0.72
N PHE A 504 19.73 -22.66 -0.28
CA PHE A 504 18.46 -23.32 0.01
C PHE A 504 17.61 -23.38 -1.25
N ILE A 505 17.23 -24.61 -1.62
CA ILE A 505 16.49 -24.93 -2.82
C ILE A 505 15.12 -25.50 -2.44
N THR A 506 14.06 -25.01 -3.09
CA THR A 506 12.72 -25.61 -3.14
C THR A 506 12.44 -26.10 -4.56
N LEU A 507 11.82 -27.26 -4.69
CA LEU A 507 11.45 -27.89 -5.96
C LEU A 507 9.94 -27.97 -6.11
N LEU A 508 9.41 -27.33 -7.16
CA LEU A 508 8.05 -27.55 -7.66
C LEU A 508 8.10 -28.28 -9.01
N ARG A 509 7.05 -29.00 -9.38
CA ARG A 509 6.94 -29.67 -10.68
C ARG A 509 5.53 -29.59 -11.23
N ASN A 510 5.37 -29.30 -12.52
CA ASN A 510 4.08 -29.42 -13.20
C ASN A 510 3.78 -30.93 -13.43
N PRO A 511 2.65 -31.47 -12.95
CA PRO A 511 2.33 -32.89 -13.09
C PRO A 511 1.97 -33.31 -14.54
N ASP A 512 1.54 -32.37 -15.38
CA ASP A 512 1.06 -32.64 -16.74
C ASP A 512 2.21 -32.56 -17.77
N THR A 513 3.13 -31.58 -17.60
CA THR A 513 4.25 -31.34 -18.53
C THR A 513 5.60 -31.87 -18.03
N THR A 514 5.68 -32.27 -16.75
CA THR A 514 6.90 -32.64 -15.99
C THR A 514 7.92 -31.52 -15.74
N THR A 515 7.68 -30.32 -16.27
CA THR A 515 8.49 -29.11 -16.07
C THR A 515 8.81 -28.89 -14.61
N ALA A 516 10.09 -28.69 -14.28
CA ALA A 516 10.54 -28.50 -12.91
C ALA A 516 11.04 -27.07 -12.67
N PHE A 517 10.70 -26.55 -11.49
CA PHE A 517 10.97 -25.19 -11.04
C PHE A 517 11.77 -25.28 -9.73
N TYR A 518 13.06 -24.98 -9.81
CA TYR A 518 14.01 -24.98 -8.68
C TYR A 518 14.20 -23.53 -8.22
N ILE A 519 13.52 -23.15 -7.14
CA ILE A 519 13.64 -21.81 -6.56
C ILE A 519 14.77 -21.84 -5.53
N ALA A 520 15.78 -20.99 -5.72
CA ALA A 520 17.02 -20.98 -4.98
C ALA A 520 17.28 -19.63 -4.31
N ARG A 521 17.65 -19.62 -3.03
CA ARG A 521 18.09 -18.43 -2.27
C ARG A 521 19.21 -18.79 -1.29
N GLN A 522 19.84 -17.82 -0.63
CA GLN A 522 20.65 -18.12 0.57
C GLN A 522 19.80 -18.83 1.64
N ALA A 523 20.40 -19.78 2.34
CA ALA A 523 19.78 -20.51 3.44
C ALA A 523 19.44 -19.58 4.62
N ASP A 524 20.41 -18.76 5.04
CA ASP A 524 20.13 -17.50 5.73
C ASP A 524 19.71 -16.46 4.69
N SER A 525 18.40 -16.23 4.58
CA SER A 525 17.82 -15.27 3.63
C SER A 525 18.13 -13.80 3.95
N THR A 526 18.74 -13.49 5.10
CA THR A 526 19.18 -12.14 5.46
C THR A 526 20.58 -11.81 4.95
N SER A 527 21.32 -12.85 4.54
CA SER A 527 22.73 -12.80 4.15
C SER A 527 22.98 -11.95 2.89
N THR A 528 23.90 -11.01 3.02
CA THR A 528 24.44 -10.20 1.92
C THR A 528 25.64 -10.87 1.22
N ALA A 529 25.98 -12.11 1.55
CA ALA A 529 27.12 -12.82 0.97
C ALA A 529 26.78 -13.49 -0.37
N THR A 530 27.66 -13.31 -1.36
CA THR A 530 27.64 -14.05 -2.63
C THR A 530 27.74 -15.55 -2.37
N THR A 531 26.81 -16.33 -2.90
CA THR A 531 26.74 -17.79 -2.73
C THR A 531 26.77 -18.48 -4.08
N THR A 532 27.68 -19.43 -4.26
CA THR A 532 27.85 -20.19 -5.51
C THR A 532 27.59 -21.69 -5.29
N PHE A 533 26.94 -22.34 -6.27
CA PHE A 533 26.57 -23.76 -6.21
C PHE A 533 26.33 -24.37 -7.60
N LYS A 534 26.33 -25.70 -7.68
CA LYS A 534 25.73 -26.46 -8.80
C LYS A 534 24.50 -27.22 -8.32
N LEU A 535 23.59 -27.53 -9.23
CA LEU A 535 22.37 -28.31 -8.97
C LEU A 535 22.43 -29.66 -9.69
N ASN A 536 22.19 -30.74 -8.96
CA ASN A 536 21.86 -32.05 -9.51
C ASN A 536 20.35 -32.05 -9.85
N VAL A 537 20.02 -31.90 -11.12
CA VAL A 537 18.65 -31.79 -11.64
C VAL A 537 18.24 -33.03 -12.46
N THR A 538 16.95 -33.12 -12.78
CA THR A 538 16.46 -34.06 -13.80
C THR A 538 16.11 -33.30 -15.08
N VAL A 539 16.58 -33.80 -16.22
CA VAL A 539 16.34 -33.27 -17.57
C VAL A 539 15.98 -34.44 -18.49
N ALA A 540 14.79 -34.42 -19.10
CA ALA A 540 14.24 -35.49 -19.92
C ALA A 540 14.30 -36.89 -19.26
N GLY A 541 14.18 -36.95 -17.94
CA GLY A 541 14.30 -38.17 -17.12
C GLY A 541 15.72 -38.60 -16.75
N ALA A 542 16.76 -37.96 -17.30
CA ALA A 542 18.16 -38.21 -16.94
C ALA A 542 18.66 -37.25 -15.84
N SER A 543 19.56 -37.73 -14.98
CA SER A 543 20.22 -36.89 -13.97
C SER A 543 21.37 -36.09 -14.59
N LEU A 544 21.38 -34.78 -14.41
CA LEU A 544 22.42 -33.87 -14.91
C LEU A 544 22.85 -32.91 -13.80
N GLN A 545 24.15 -32.59 -13.71
CA GLN A 545 24.63 -31.51 -12.87
C GLN A 545 24.76 -30.22 -13.70
N ILE A 546 24.06 -29.17 -13.29
CA ILE A 546 24.08 -27.85 -13.95
C ILE A 546 24.70 -26.78 -13.02
N PRO A 547 25.45 -25.80 -13.56
CA PRO A 547 25.80 -25.64 -14.97
C PRO A 547 26.81 -26.70 -15.43
N VAL A 548 26.81 -27.01 -16.72
CA VAL A 548 27.65 -28.06 -17.33
C VAL A 548 29.05 -27.52 -17.66
N VAL A 549 29.14 -26.33 -18.26
CA VAL A 549 30.41 -25.65 -18.57
C VAL A 549 30.64 -24.42 -17.69
N ALA A 550 29.58 -23.68 -17.33
CA ALA A 550 29.69 -22.54 -16.43
C ALA A 550 30.17 -22.97 -15.03
N THR A 551 30.86 -22.05 -14.35
CA THR A 551 31.59 -22.30 -13.11
C THR A 551 30.65 -22.72 -11.98
N ALA A 552 29.57 -21.96 -11.79
CA ALA A 552 28.51 -22.21 -10.82
C ALA A 552 27.27 -21.37 -11.14
N ILE A 553 26.12 -21.71 -10.56
CA ILE A 553 25.03 -20.76 -10.36
C ILE A 553 25.48 -19.81 -9.22
N THR A 554 25.44 -18.51 -9.49
CA THR A 554 25.69 -17.47 -8.49
C THR A 554 24.37 -16.88 -7.99
N LEU A 555 24.31 -16.61 -6.68
CA LEU A 555 23.40 -15.66 -6.05
C LEU A 555 24.23 -14.52 -5.47
N GLY A 556 23.92 -13.28 -5.84
CA GLY A 556 24.37 -12.09 -5.11
C GLY A 556 23.75 -12.05 -3.71
N GLY A 557 24.25 -11.16 -2.84
CA GLY A 557 23.65 -10.95 -1.52
C GLY A 557 22.16 -10.64 -1.62
N ARG A 558 21.33 -11.30 -0.79
CA ARG A 558 19.86 -11.15 -0.79
C ARG A 558 19.21 -11.31 -2.16
N GLN A 559 19.63 -12.33 -2.90
CA GLN A 559 19.07 -12.68 -4.21
C GLN A 559 18.37 -14.04 -4.13
N SER A 560 17.24 -14.18 -4.82
CA SER A 560 16.70 -15.48 -5.21
C SER A 560 16.66 -15.61 -6.73
N LYS A 561 16.67 -16.86 -7.21
CA LYS A 561 16.55 -17.21 -8.62
C LYS A 561 15.61 -18.38 -8.81
N LEU A 562 14.87 -18.35 -9.90
CA LEU A 562 14.14 -19.49 -10.44
C LEU A 562 14.98 -20.17 -11.54
N ILE A 563 15.45 -21.39 -11.27
CA ILE A 563 16.10 -22.25 -12.26
C ILE A 563 15.05 -23.22 -12.80
N VAL A 564 14.98 -23.41 -14.13
CA VAL A 564 13.97 -24.28 -14.76
C VAL A 564 14.61 -25.47 -15.48
N THR A 565 13.92 -26.61 -15.49
CA THR A 565 14.21 -27.74 -16.41
C THR A 565 12.96 -28.23 -17.10
N ASP A 566 13.12 -28.77 -18.31
CA ASP A 566 12.04 -29.29 -19.15
C ASP A 566 10.90 -28.27 -19.45
N TYR A 567 11.22 -26.98 -19.48
CA TYR A 567 10.26 -25.88 -19.65
C TYR A 567 9.89 -25.63 -21.13
N SER A 568 8.59 -25.59 -21.45
CA SER A 568 8.09 -25.33 -22.80
C SER A 568 7.84 -23.84 -23.05
N PHE A 569 8.09 -23.34 -24.26
CA PHE A 569 7.81 -21.94 -24.62
C PHE A 569 7.31 -21.76 -26.06
N GLY A 570 6.50 -20.72 -26.26
CA GLY A 570 5.84 -20.47 -27.54
C GLY A 570 4.83 -21.57 -27.89
N ALA A 571 4.82 -21.98 -29.16
CA ALA A 571 3.97 -23.05 -29.69
C ALA A 571 4.70 -24.40 -29.86
N SER A 572 6.04 -24.42 -29.91
CA SER A 572 6.78 -25.64 -30.25
C SER A 572 8.15 -25.83 -29.57
N SER A 573 8.68 -24.81 -28.91
CA SER A 573 10.05 -24.81 -28.40
C SER A 573 10.15 -25.30 -26.95
N LYS A 574 11.31 -25.84 -26.58
CA LYS A 574 11.57 -26.37 -25.24
C LYS A 574 13.00 -26.08 -24.75
N LEU A 575 13.12 -25.67 -23.50
CA LEU A 575 14.36 -25.64 -22.73
C LEU A 575 14.62 -27.01 -22.09
N SER A 576 15.83 -27.53 -22.26
CA SER A 576 16.33 -28.63 -21.42
C SER A 576 16.56 -28.12 -20.00
N TYR A 577 17.24 -26.98 -19.85
CA TYR A 577 17.32 -26.20 -18.61
C TYR A 577 17.72 -24.73 -18.88
N SER A 578 17.51 -23.85 -17.90
CA SER A 578 18.13 -22.53 -17.85
C SER A 578 18.46 -22.13 -16.40
N THR A 579 19.68 -21.61 -16.18
CA THR A 579 20.08 -20.94 -14.93
C THR A 579 20.00 -19.41 -15.04
N ALA A 580 19.98 -18.88 -16.26
CA ALA A 580 19.48 -17.52 -16.52
C ALA A 580 17.99 -17.44 -16.19
N GLN A 581 17.53 -16.25 -15.79
CA GLN A 581 16.11 -16.00 -15.53
C GLN A 581 15.35 -15.80 -16.84
N ILE A 582 14.05 -16.07 -16.85
CA ILE A 582 13.17 -15.85 -18.02
C ILE A 582 12.41 -14.54 -17.80
N PHE A 583 12.42 -13.64 -18.78
CA PHE A 583 11.62 -12.41 -18.81
C PHE A 583 10.34 -12.57 -19.65
N TYR A 584 10.43 -13.29 -20.77
CA TYR A 584 9.31 -13.53 -21.69
C TYR A 584 9.49 -14.88 -22.40
N ALA A 585 8.43 -15.68 -22.46
CA ALA A 585 8.43 -17.01 -23.09
C ALA A 585 7.11 -17.31 -23.83
N SER A 586 6.85 -16.64 -24.94
CA SER A 586 5.59 -16.79 -25.70
C SER A 586 5.80 -16.62 -27.21
N THR A 587 4.73 -16.46 -28.00
CA THR A 587 4.85 -16.25 -29.46
C THR A 587 4.66 -14.79 -29.87
N ILE A 588 5.32 -14.39 -30.96
CA ILE A 588 5.02 -13.16 -31.71
C ILE A 588 4.89 -13.55 -33.19
N ASP A 589 3.74 -13.33 -33.84
CA ASP A 589 3.50 -13.72 -35.25
C ASP A 589 3.74 -15.22 -35.53
N ASN A 590 3.32 -16.07 -34.57
CA ASN A 590 3.51 -17.53 -34.54
C ASN A 590 4.97 -18.01 -34.48
N ARG A 591 5.91 -17.08 -34.25
CA ARG A 591 7.31 -17.36 -33.97
C ARG A 591 7.51 -17.54 -32.47
N ASP A 592 8.24 -18.56 -32.04
CA ASP A 592 8.55 -18.81 -30.63
C ASP A 592 9.61 -17.81 -30.15
N VAL A 593 9.32 -17.04 -29.10
CA VAL A 593 10.21 -15.98 -28.59
C VAL A 593 10.54 -16.23 -27.12
N LEU A 594 11.83 -16.40 -26.85
CA LEU A 594 12.40 -16.48 -25.50
C LEU A 594 13.31 -15.28 -25.26
N PHE A 595 13.07 -14.58 -24.16
CA PHE A 595 13.95 -13.52 -23.66
C PHE A 595 14.41 -13.91 -22.25
N LEU A 596 15.71 -14.18 -22.13
CA LEU A 596 16.41 -14.48 -20.88
C LEU A 596 17.06 -13.21 -20.31
N TYR A 597 17.32 -13.22 -19.00
CA TYR A 597 18.13 -12.19 -18.36
C TYR A 597 19.01 -12.73 -17.23
N GLY A 598 20.00 -11.93 -16.85
CA GLY A 598 20.86 -12.20 -15.71
C GLY A 598 21.53 -10.94 -15.18
N ASP A 599 22.08 -11.03 -13.97
CA ASP A 599 23.00 -10.05 -13.41
C ASP A 599 24.31 -10.03 -14.23
N SER A 600 24.77 -8.84 -14.65
CA SER A 600 25.96 -8.67 -15.50
C SER A 600 27.26 -9.09 -14.82
N SER A 601 27.31 -9.15 -13.49
CA SER A 601 28.48 -9.64 -12.73
C SER A 601 28.58 -11.17 -12.67
N GLN A 602 27.61 -11.89 -13.23
CA GLN A 602 27.44 -13.33 -13.01
C GLN A 602 27.48 -14.14 -14.32
N GLU A 603 27.88 -15.41 -14.22
CA GLU A 603 27.85 -16.37 -15.32
C GLU A 603 26.50 -17.12 -15.32
N HIS A 604 25.90 -17.32 -16.49
CA HIS A 604 24.60 -18.01 -16.65
C HIS A 604 24.60 -18.96 -17.84
N GLU A 605 23.79 -20.01 -17.81
CA GLU A 605 23.83 -21.09 -18.81
C GLU A 605 22.41 -21.55 -19.19
N VAL A 606 22.19 -21.84 -20.47
CA VAL A 606 20.94 -22.40 -21.00
C VAL A 606 21.22 -23.53 -21.98
N ALA A 607 20.40 -24.58 -21.95
CA ALA A 607 20.41 -25.67 -22.92
C ALA A 607 19.05 -25.80 -23.58
N LEU A 608 19.01 -25.73 -24.92
CA LEU A 608 17.80 -25.72 -25.73
C LEU A 608 18.06 -26.21 -27.15
N ARG A 609 17.03 -26.68 -27.86
CA ARG A 609 17.15 -26.89 -29.32
C ARG A 609 16.89 -25.59 -30.05
N LEU A 610 17.91 -25.12 -30.78
CA LEU A 610 17.76 -24.04 -31.74
C LEU A 610 17.06 -24.58 -32.99
N THR A 611 16.00 -23.91 -33.45
CA THR A 611 15.12 -24.39 -34.54
C THR A 611 14.97 -23.38 -35.67
N GLY A 612 14.40 -23.81 -36.80
CA GLY A 612 14.10 -22.97 -37.95
C GLY A 612 15.26 -22.73 -38.92
N THR A 613 14.97 -22.07 -40.03
CA THR A 613 15.98 -21.56 -40.97
C THR A 613 16.64 -20.32 -40.37
N PRO A 614 17.97 -20.29 -40.16
CA PRO A 614 18.64 -19.11 -39.63
C PRO A 614 18.44 -17.92 -40.58
N ASN A 615 17.96 -16.81 -40.01
CA ASN A 615 17.86 -15.54 -40.72
C ASN A 615 19.25 -14.92 -40.88
N LYS A 616 19.39 -13.95 -41.79
CA LYS A 616 20.68 -13.32 -42.09
C LYS A 616 21.08 -12.28 -41.02
N LEU A 617 21.40 -12.75 -39.81
CA LEU A 617 22.13 -11.94 -38.84
C LEU A 617 23.64 -11.95 -39.10
N HIS A 618 24.30 -10.89 -38.64
CA HIS A 618 25.75 -10.73 -38.69
C HIS A 618 26.46 -11.67 -37.68
N ASN A 619 27.67 -12.13 -38.04
CA ASN A 619 28.56 -12.93 -37.19
C ASN A 619 29.14 -12.17 -35.96
N ASN A 620 28.45 -11.15 -35.45
CA ASN A 620 28.83 -10.46 -34.20
C ASN A 620 28.27 -11.21 -32.98
N GLN A 621 28.61 -12.49 -32.84
CA GLN A 621 28.51 -13.15 -31.54
C GLN A 621 29.44 -12.40 -30.58
N SER A 622 28.90 -11.92 -29.46
CA SER A 622 29.72 -11.33 -28.40
C SER A 622 30.74 -12.36 -27.91
N CYS A 623 31.97 -11.94 -27.64
CA CYS A 623 32.97 -12.81 -27.02
C CYS A 623 32.56 -13.30 -25.62
N LEU A 624 31.52 -12.69 -25.04
CA LEU A 624 30.89 -13.08 -23.78
C LEU A 624 29.78 -14.12 -23.95
N VAL A 625 29.47 -14.56 -25.17
CA VAL A 625 28.47 -15.62 -25.44
C VAL A 625 29.15 -16.79 -26.15
N GLN A 626 29.20 -17.93 -25.48
CA GLN A 626 29.83 -19.15 -26.00
C GLN A 626 28.75 -20.19 -26.33
N ILE A 627 28.79 -20.74 -27.54
CA ILE A 627 27.77 -21.68 -28.03
C ILE A 627 28.43 -23.02 -28.39
N SER A 628 27.86 -24.14 -27.93
CA SER A 628 28.28 -25.50 -28.30
C SER A 628 27.09 -26.41 -28.59
N THR A 629 27.18 -27.20 -29.66
CA THR A 629 26.22 -28.25 -30.02
C THR A 629 26.60 -29.63 -29.47
N ASN A 630 27.82 -29.76 -28.91
CA ASN A 630 28.43 -31.05 -28.55
C ASN A 630 28.82 -31.03 -27.05
N SER A 631 27.85 -30.77 -26.17
CA SER A 631 28.07 -30.67 -24.72
C SER A 631 27.85 -32.01 -24.00
N PRO A 632 28.75 -32.41 -23.07
CA PRO A 632 28.60 -33.65 -22.32
C PRO A 632 27.29 -33.72 -21.51
N GLY A 633 26.66 -34.91 -21.48
CA GLY A 633 25.44 -35.15 -20.70
C GLY A 633 24.14 -34.63 -21.33
N LEU A 634 24.20 -33.94 -22.47
CA LEU A 634 23.03 -33.52 -23.25
C LEU A 634 22.77 -34.44 -24.44
N THR A 635 21.52 -34.46 -24.90
CA THR A 635 21.09 -35.23 -26.08
C THR A 635 21.49 -34.54 -27.39
N GLU A 636 21.65 -35.33 -28.45
CA GLU A 636 22.09 -34.83 -29.76
C GLU A 636 21.14 -33.76 -30.32
N GLY A 637 21.72 -32.67 -30.83
CA GLY A 637 20.97 -31.51 -31.32
C GLY A 637 20.30 -30.68 -30.22
N ILE A 638 20.76 -30.77 -28.97
CA ILE A 638 20.60 -29.70 -27.98
C ILE A 638 21.83 -28.79 -28.08
N THR A 639 21.59 -27.48 -28.13
CA THR A 639 22.63 -26.46 -28.07
C THR A 639 22.72 -25.93 -26.64
N MET A 640 23.93 -25.83 -26.11
CA MET A 640 24.23 -25.13 -24.87
C MET A 640 24.79 -23.74 -25.20
N VAL A 641 24.31 -22.72 -24.50
CA VAL A 641 24.78 -21.34 -24.56
C VAL A 641 25.21 -20.91 -23.16
N ASN A 642 26.46 -20.47 -23.02
CA ASN A 642 27.01 -19.89 -21.81
C ASN A 642 27.15 -18.36 -21.97
N PHE A 643 26.71 -17.62 -20.96
CA PHE A 643 26.74 -16.18 -20.85
C PHE A 643 27.78 -15.79 -19.80
N LEU A 644 28.91 -15.24 -20.23
CA LEU A 644 29.99 -14.81 -19.36
C LEU A 644 29.67 -13.46 -18.69
N PRO A 645 30.25 -13.17 -17.51
CA PRO A 645 30.17 -11.84 -16.89
C PRO A 645 30.65 -10.71 -17.79
N GLY A 646 30.09 -9.52 -17.60
CA GLY A 646 30.37 -8.30 -18.37
C GLY A 646 29.42 -8.04 -19.54
N ILE A 647 28.32 -8.80 -19.67
CA ILE A 647 27.27 -8.49 -20.65
C ILE A 647 26.48 -7.28 -20.16
N GLU A 648 26.41 -6.26 -21.01
CA GLU A 648 25.57 -5.07 -20.89
C GLU A 648 24.84 -4.88 -22.23
N GLY A 649 23.54 -4.60 -22.19
CA GLY A 649 22.70 -4.46 -23.38
C GLY A 649 22.03 -5.74 -23.86
N LEU A 650 21.27 -5.63 -24.96
CA LEU A 650 20.54 -6.74 -25.57
C LEU A 650 21.42 -7.52 -26.56
N ILE A 651 21.46 -8.85 -26.41
CA ILE A 651 22.11 -9.78 -27.32
C ILE A 651 21.06 -10.70 -27.96
N THR A 652 21.04 -10.75 -29.29
CA THR A 652 20.31 -11.79 -30.03
C THR A 652 21.17 -13.05 -30.15
N VAL A 653 20.76 -14.11 -29.45
CA VAL A 653 21.45 -15.42 -29.40
C VAL A 653 21.10 -16.28 -30.61
N TRP A 654 19.84 -16.21 -31.06
CA TRP A 654 19.35 -16.93 -32.24
C TRP A 654 18.20 -16.18 -32.91
N ASP A 655 18.21 -16.10 -34.24
CA ASP A 655 17.16 -15.48 -35.06
C ASP A 655 16.88 -16.40 -36.26
N SER A 656 15.78 -17.15 -36.21
CA SER A 656 15.26 -17.96 -37.32
C SER A 656 13.81 -17.64 -37.65
N ASP A 657 13.34 -18.11 -38.80
CA ASP A 657 11.93 -18.02 -39.23
C ASP A 657 10.92 -18.54 -38.18
N THR A 658 11.27 -19.56 -37.38
CA THR A 658 10.40 -20.12 -36.33
C THR A 658 10.73 -19.67 -34.91
N GLN A 659 11.94 -19.18 -34.61
CA GLN A 659 12.40 -19.00 -33.23
C GLN A 659 13.27 -17.74 -33.03
N LEU A 660 13.11 -17.05 -31.91
CA LEU A 660 13.93 -15.93 -31.45
C LEU A 660 14.41 -16.22 -30.03
N VAL A 661 15.72 -16.08 -29.79
CA VAL A 661 16.32 -16.22 -28.45
C VAL A 661 17.15 -14.99 -28.15
N LEU A 662 16.83 -14.32 -27.05
CA LEU A 662 17.46 -13.09 -26.58
C LEU A 662 18.04 -13.27 -25.18
N PHE A 663 19.10 -12.54 -24.87
CA PHE A 663 19.62 -12.36 -23.51
C PHE A 663 19.94 -10.88 -23.28
N ALA A 664 19.74 -10.39 -22.06
CA ALA A 664 20.24 -9.08 -21.64
C ALA A 664 20.59 -9.07 -20.14
N ASP A 665 21.28 -8.04 -19.68
CA ASP A 665 21.45 -7.80 -18.26
C ASP A 665 20.13 -7.36 -17.58
N SER A 666 20.07 -7.41 -16.24
CA SER A 666 18.90 -7.04 -15.45
C SER A 666 18.44 -5.58 -15.62
N GLU A 667 19.34 -4.63 -15.88
CA GLU A 667 19.01 -3.21 -16.06
C GLU A 667 18.48 -2.94 -17.47
N THR A 668 19.13 -3.48 -18.52
CA THR A 668 18.59 -3.45 -19.88
C THR A 668 17.23 -4.12 -19.94
N THR A 669 17.06 -5.25 -19.27
CA THR A 669 15.77 -5.97 -19.18
C THR A 669 14.69 -5.11 -18.49
N ALA A 670 15.06 -4.28 -17.51
CA ALA A 670 14.14 -3.30 -16.92
C ALA A 670 13.64 -2.25 -17.92
N THR A 671 14.38 -1.93 -18.98
CA THR A 671 13.91 -1.02 -20.04
C THR A 671 12.84 -1.63 -20.96
N PHE A 672 12.60 -2.95 -20.87
CA PHE A 672 11.65 -3.66 -21.71
C PHE A 672 10.24 -3.77 -21.10
N TRP A 673 9.30 -3.94 -22.01
CA TRP A 673 7.86 -3.95 -21.81
C TRP A 673 7.25 -4.98 -22.77
N SER A 674 6.10 -5.54 -22.39
CA SER A 674 5.32 -6.37 -23.29
C SER A 674 3.83 -5.98 -23.24
N PRO A 675 3.44 -4.92 -23.97
CA PRO A 675 2.03 -4.54 -24.07
C PRO A 675 1.24 -5.61 -24.83
N VAL A 676 -0.03 -5.74 -24.43
CA VAL A 676 -0.96 -6.74 -24.97
C VAL A 676 -1.66 -6.16 -26.20
N LEU A 677 -1.69 -6.91 -27.30
CA LEU A 677 -2.45 -6.54 -28.48
C LEU A 677 -3.91 -7.02 -28.31
N ALA A 678 -4.84 -6.08 -28.34
CA ALA A 678 -6.27 -6.35 -28.16
C ALA A 678 -6.80 -7.41 -29.15
N GLY A 679 -7.56 -8.38 -28.63
CA GLY A 679 -8.25 -9.41 -29.38
C GLY A 679 -9.40 -8.88 -30.26
N LYS A 680 -10.29 -9.78 -30.69
CA LYS A 680 -11.40 -9.43 -31.59
C LYS A 680 -12.32 -8.34 -30.99
N SER A 681 -12.91 -7.50 -31.83
CA SER A 681 -13.72 -6.34 -31.39
C SER A 681 -15.09 -6.71 -30.80
N ASP A 682 -15.56 -7.92 -31.03
CA ASP A 682 -16.81 -8.50 -30.52
C ASP A 682 -16.65 -9.21 -29.15
N ASP A 683 -15.41 -9.45 -28.70
CA ASP A 683 -15.14 -10.07 -27.39
C ASP A 683 -15.09 -8.99 -26.27
N PRO A 684 -15.99 -9.02 -25.27
CA PRO A 684 -15.96 -8.07 -24.15
C PRO A 684 -14.71 -8.19 -23.26
N LEU A 685 -13.95 -9.28 -23.37
CA LEU A 685 -12.71 -9.53 -22.63
C LEU A 685 -11.44 -9.40 -23.50
N ARG A 686 -11.54 -8.80 -24.70
CA ARG A 686 -10.46 -8.70 -25.70
C ARG A 686 -9.10 -8.15 -25.21
N ASN A 687 -9.06 -7.40 -24.11
CA ASN A 687 -7.82 -6.84 -23.54
C ASN A 687 -7.21 -7.70 -22.41
N PHE A 688 -7.91 -8.74 -21.96
CA PHE A 688 -7.46 -9.64 -20.90
C PHE A 688 -6.57 -10.75 -21.48
N TRP A 689 -5.32 -10.76 -21.04
CA TRP A 689 -4.34 -11.77 -21.42
C TRP A 689 -4.75 -13.18 -20.93
N GLY A 690 -4.45 -14.22 -21.71
CA GLY A 690 -4.84 -15.60 -21.40
C GLY A 690 -6.24 -15.96 -21.89
N LEU A 691 -7.14 -14.97 -22.03
CA LEU A 691 -8.56 -15.19 -22.34
C LEU A 691 -8.98 -14.55 -23.67
N GLY A 692 -9.14 -13.23 -23.73
CA GLY A 692 -9.57 -12.56 -24.96
C GLY A 692 -8.44 -12.35 -25.98
N THR A 693 -7.18 -12.48 -25.53
CA THR A 693 -6.00 -12.42 -26.40
C THR A 693 -4.78 -13.09 -25.76
N ASN A 694 -3.97 -13.72 -26.62
CA ASN A 694 -2.61 -14.18 -26.32
C ASN A 694 -1.59 -13.53 -27.28
N GLN A 695 -1.92 -12.35 -27.84
CA GLN A 695 -1.05 -11.60 -28.73
C GLN A 695 -0.40 -10.44 -27.96
N SER A 696 0.91 -10.32 -28.09
CA SER A 696 1.71 -9.25 -27.49
C SER A 696 2.94 -8.98 -28.36
N ILE A 697 3.67 -7.92 -28.01
CA ILE A 697 4.95 -7.56 -28.62
C ILE A 697 6.00 -7.38 -27.52
N LEU A 698 7.25 -7.12 -27.89
CA LEU A 698 8.26 -6.58 -26.97
C LEU A 698 8.62 -5.16 -27.40
N VAL A 699 8.72 -4.25 -26.43
CA VAL A 699 9.12 -2.84 -26.63
C VAL A 699 10.14 -2.48 -25.56
N GLY A 700 11.33 -2.01 -25.96
CA GLY A 700 12.42 -1.59 -25.07
C GLY A 700 12.82 -0.14 -25.29
N GLY A 701 13.21 0.53 -24.20
CA GLY A 701 13.72 1.90 -24.20
C GLY A 701 12.86 2.90 -23.39
N PRO A 702 11.56 3.06 -23.67
CA PRO A 702 10.70 4.04 -22.98
C PRO A 702 10.60 3.86 -21.47
N TYR A 703 10.32 4.96 -20.75
CA TYR A 703 10.12 4.96 -19.29
C TYR A 703 8.84 4.23 -18.88
N LEU A 704 7.80 4.27 -19.72
CA LEU A 704 6.61 3.44 -19.59
C LEU A 704 6.02 3.17 -20.97
N VAL A 705 5.56 1.94 -21.22
CA VAL A 705 4.73 1.61 -22.40
C VAL A 705 3.35 1.20 -21.90
N ARG A 706 2.36 2.04 -22.13
CA ARG A 706 1.00 1.94 -21.60
C ARG A 706 0.13 1.02 -22.45
N ASP A 707 0.22 1.14 -23.77
CA ASP A 707 -0.66 0.46 -24.71
C ASP A 707 0.01 0.27 -26.09
N ALA A 708 -0.46 -0.73 -26.84
CA ALA A 708 -0.05 -1.04 -28.20
C ALA A 708 -1.24 -1.54 -29.04
N SER A 709 -1.57 -0.83 -30.12
CA SER A 709 -2.68 -1.17 -31.02
C SER A 709 -2.23 -1.34 -32.47
N LEU A 710 -2.90 -2.24 -33.21
CA LEU A 710 -2.64 -2.49 -34.62
C LEU A 710 -3.73 -1.90 -35.51
N VAL A 711 -3.33 -1.11 -36.51
CA VAL A 711 -4.20 -0.51 -37.52
C VAL A 711 -3.65 -0.85 -38.89
N GLY A 712 -4.07 -1.99 -39.44
CA GLY A 712 -3.49 -2.56 -40.66
C GLY A 712 -2.03 -2.93 -40.45
N SER A 713 -1.12 -2.28 -41.19
CA SER A 713 0.34 -2.43 -41.05
C SER A 713 1.00 -1.37 -40.15
N LYS A 714 0.23 -0.47 -39.54
CA LYS A 714 0.70 0.49 -38.53
C LYS A 714 0.59 -0.14 -37.13
N LEU A 715 1.67 -0.06 -36.37
CA LEU A 715 1.67 -0.27 -34.91
C LEU A 715 1.66 1.10 -34.21
N ALA A 716 0.63 1.38 -33.42
CA ALA A 716 0.57 2.59 -32.60
C ALA A 716 0.89 2.24 -31.14
N LEU A 717 1.94 2.85 -30.60
CA LEU A 717 2.37 2.76 -29.21
C LEU A 717 1.97 4.03 -28.46
N ARG A 718 1.58 3.86 -27.20
CA ARG A 718 1.37 4.96 -26.25
C ARG A 718 2.18 4.73 -24.98
N GLY A 719 2.76 5.78 -24.43
CA GLY A 719 3.59 5.67 -23.23
C GLY A 719 4.27 6.97 -22.84
N ASP A 720 5.22 6.86 -21.91
CA ASP A 720 5.89 7.99 -21.29
C ASP A 720 7.41 7.95 -21.53
N LEU A 721 8.02 9.13 -21.69
CA LEU A 721 9.48 9.31 -21.76
C LEU A 721 9.97 10.23 -20.63
N LYS A 722 11.07 9.83 -19.98
CA LYS A 722 11.83 10.65 -19.01
C LYS A 722 13.05 11.33 -19.65
N THR A 723 13.50 10.81 -20.79
CA THR A 723 14.68 11.22 -21.57
C THR A 723 14.49 10.78 -23.02
N ASP A 724 15.30 11.30 -23.93
CA ASP A 724 15.50 10.71 -25.27
C ASP A 724 15.98 9.26 -25.12
N VAL A 725 15.41 8.33 -25.89
CA VAL A 725 15.72 6.89 -25.83
C VAL A 725 15.74 6.24 -27.21
N ARG A 726 16.61 5.25 -27.38
CA ARG A 726 16.51 4.32 -28.51
C ARG A 726 15.31 3.40 -28.26
N LEU A 727 14.35 3.44 -29.16
CA LEU A 727 13.21 2.52 -29.18
C LEU A 727 13.63 1.23 -29.89
N THR A 728 13.42 0.10 -29.23
CA THR A 728 13.56 -1.24 -29.81
C THR A 728 12.20 -1.92 -29.77
N VAL A 729 11.70 -2.43 -30.89
CA VAL A 729 10.40 -3.13 -30.97
C VAL A 729 10.59 -4.47 -31.67
N ILE A 730 9.98 -5.52 -31.13
CA ILE A 730 9.85 -6.83 -31.79
C ILE A 730 8.35 -7.09 -31.94
N ALA A 731 7.86 -7.04 -33.18
CA ALA A 731 6.45 -7.10 -33.53
C ALA A 731 6.23 -7.97 -34.78
N PRO A 732 4.98 -8.24 -35.21
CA PRO A 732 4.73 -9.08 -36.39
C PRO A 732 5.37 -8.57 -37.69
N LYS A 733 5.77 -9.48 -38.59
CA LYS A 733 6.42 -9.14 -39.88
C LYS A 733 5.54 -8.30 -40.82
N GLY A 734 4.23 -8.24 -40.54
CA GLY A 734 3.27 -7.39 -41.24
C GLY A 734 3.44 -5.89 -40.98
N ILE A 735 4.07 -5.48 -39.88
CA ILE A 735 4.23 -4.07 -39.52
C ILE A 735 5.17 -3.34 -40.49
N LYS A 736 4.82 -2.12 -40.87
CA LYS A 736 5.55 -1.28 -41.84
C LYS A 736 5.81 0.15 -41.34
N SER A 737 5.11 0.58 -40.29
CA SER A 737 5.33 1.87 -39.63
C SER A 737 4.96 1.77 -38.14
N ILE A 738 5.62 2.61 -37.33
CA ILE A 738 5.34 2.75 -35.89
C ILE A 738 5.04 4.22 -35.59
N THR A 739 4.04 4.48 -34.75
CA THR A 739 3.89 5.78 -34.07
C THR A 739 4.07 5.66 -32.56
N TRP A 740 4.59 6.71 -31.94
CA TRP A 740 4.67 6.89 -30.49
C TRP A 740 3.88 8.13 -30.12
N ASN A 741 2.86 8.00 -29.25
CA ASN A 741 1.95 9.09 -28.89
C ASN A 741 1.43 9.84 -30.14
N ASP A 742 0.98 9.04 -31.12
CA ASP A 742 0.55 9.42 -32.48
C ASP A 742 1.60 10.03 -33.44
N GLU A 743 2.79 10.41 -32.98
CA GLU A 743 3.88 10.89 -33.85
C GLU A 743 4.64 9.74 -34.54
N ASN A 744 5.00 9.89 -35.82
CA ASN A 744 5.69 8.83 -36.60
C ASN A 744 7.15 8.65 -36.13
N VAL A 745 7.52 7.41 -35.78
CA VAL A 745 8.89 7.07 -35.41
C VAL A 745 9.73 6.79 -36.66
N SER A 746 10.84 7.51 -36.82
CA SER A 746 11.82 7.24 -37.87
C SER A 746 12.62 5.97 -37.55
N GLY A 747 12.64 5.01 -38.48
CA GLY A 747 13.38 3.76 -38.33
C GLY A 747 14.86 3.88 -38.69
N ASP A 748 15.73 3.47 -37.77
CA ASP A 748 17.14 3.19 -38.05
C ASP A 748 17.23 1.81 -38.71
N LEU A 749 17.32 1.79 -40.04
CA LEU A 749 17.41 0.57 -40.83
C LEU A 749 18.71 -0.23 -40.55
N ALA A 750 19.79 0.44 -40.13
CA ALA A 750 21.05 -0.23 -39.81
C ALA A 750 20.90 -0.99 -38.49
N ALA A 751 20.50 -0.31 -37.41
CA ALA A 751 20.26 -0.93 -36.10
C ALA A 751 19.09 -1.93 -36.11
N SER A 752 18.05 -1.70 -36.92
CA SER A 752 16.97 -2.69 -37.10
C SER A 752 17.52 -4.03 -37.60
N SER A 753 18.45 -4.00 -38.56
CA SER A 753 19.04 -5.23 -39.13
C SER A 753 19.98 -5.98 -38.16
N THR A 754 20.34 -5.39 -37.01
CA THR A 754 21.11 -6.07 -35.96
C THR A 754 20.25 -6.66 -34.84
N VAL A 755 19.00 -6.21 -34.65
CA VAL A 755 18.12 -6.74 -33.60
C VAL A 755 17.42 -8.01 -34.07
N THR A 756 16.75 -7.96 -35.24
CA THR A 756 16.28 -9.16 -35.97
C THR A 756 16.14 -8.84 -37.45
N GLN A 757 16.19 -9.83 -38.34
CA GLN A 757 15.69 -9.63 -39.72
C GLN A 757 14.14 -9.68 -39.81
N PHE A 758 13.45 -10.19 -38.79
CA PHE A 758 12.00 -10.48 -38.81
C PHE A 758 11.23 -9.75 -37.71
N GLY A 759 10.62 -8.61 -38.05
CA GLY A 759 9.70 -7.89 -37.16
C GLY A 759 10.35 -6.93 -36.16
N GLY A 760 11.68 -6.94 -36.08
CA GLY A 760 12.49 -5.97 -35.36
C GLY A 760 12.47 -4.59 -36.01
N PHE A 761 12.16 -3.57 -35.24
CA PHE A 761 12.30 -2.15 -35.59
C PHE A 761 13.12 -1.46 -34.51
N VAL A 762 14.14 -0.71 -34.93
CA VAL A 762 14.85 0.23 -34.06
C VAL A 762 14.58 1.65 -34.56
N GLY A 763 14.35 2.57 -33.64
CA GLY A 763 14.22 3.99 -33.94
C GLY A 763 14.70 4.86 -32.78
N GLN A 764 14.62 6.17 -32.94
CA GLN A 764 14.90 7.13 -31.87
C GLN A 764 13.59 7.80 -31.44
N LEU A 765 13.38 7.88 -30.12
CA LEU A 765 12.40 8.77 -29.51
C LEU A 765 13.16 9.91 -28.82
N GLY A 766 12.58 11.10 -28.88
CA GLY A 766 13.11 12.29 -28.23
C GLY A 766 11.99 13.04 -27.50
N LEU A 767 12.35 13.76 -26.44
CA LEU A 767 11.41 14.56 -25.67
C LEU A 767 10.88 15.73 -26.51
N ARG A 768 9.56 15.94 -26.48
CA ARG A 768 8.93 17.16 -26.98
C ARG A 768 9.49 18.35 -26.20
N LYS A 769 9.88 19.40 -26.91
CA LYS A 769 10.56 20.60 -26.35
C LYS A 769 9.85 21.22 -25.15
N ALA A 770 8.53 21.05 -25.07
CA ALA A 770 7.67 21.47 -23.97
C ALA A 770 8.06 20.90 -22.58
N VAL A 771 8.73 19.75 -22.53
CA VAL A 771 9.29 19.18 -21.28
C VAL A 771 10.30 20.14 -20.64
N THR A 772 11.09 20.84 -21.45
CA THR A 772 12.07 21.82 -20.96
C THR A 772 11.44 23.17 -20.72
N GLY A 773 11.60 23.72 -19.51
CA GLY A 773 11.17 25.08 -19.18
C GLY A 773 9.85 25.19 -18.41
N ILE A 774 9.25 24.08 -17.98
CA ILE A 774 8.16 24.08 -16.98
C ILE A 774 8.61 24.86 -15.74
N LYS A 775 7.77 25.78 -15.25
CA LYS A 775 8.03 26.62 -14.08
C LYS A 775 6.80 26.67 -13.18
N VAL A 776 7.03 26.52 -11.88
CA VAL A 776 6.03 26.70 -10.83
C VAL A 776 6.03 28.17 -10.36
N PRO A 777 4.86 28.80 -10.16
CA PRO A 777 4.78 30.19 -9.70
C PRO A 777 5.12 30.34 -8.21
N LYS A 778 5.75 31.46 -7.84
CA LYS A 778 5.90 31.84 -6.43
C LYS A 778 4.53 32.24 -5.85
N LEU A 779 4.19 31.68 -4.69
CA LEU A 779 2.98 32.00 -3.94
C LEU A 779 3.02 33.43 -3.36
N SER A 780 1.87 34.08 -3.22
CA SER A 780 1.74 35.47 -2.73
C SER A 780 0.49 35.61 -1.88
N TRP A 781 0.69 35.84 -0.58
CA TRP A 781 -0.31 35.53 0.44
C TRP A 781 -1.17 36.71 0.89
N LYS A 782 -2.44 36.40 1.10
CA LYS A 782 -3.46 37.22 1.78
C LYS A 782 -3.80 36.60 3.12
N TYR A 783 -3.88 37.42 4.16
CA TYR A 783 -4.10 37.02 5.55
C TYR A 783 -5.41 37.57 6.13
N LYS A 784 -6.10 36.73 6.93
CA LYS A 784 -7.15 37.14 7.85
C LYS A 784 -7.11 36.29 9.12
N ASP A 785 -7.52 36.87 10.25
CA ASP A 785 -7.74 36.12 11.49
C ASP A 785 -8.85 35.07 11.32
N SER A 786 -8.64 33.90 11.92
CA SER A 786 -9.52 32.72 11.88
C SER A 786 -9.75 32.12 13.27
N LEU A 787 -9.51 32.88 14.34
CA LEU A 787 -10.01 32.60 15.68
C LEU A 787 -10.75 33.82 16.27
N PRO A 788 -11.77 34.39 15.59
CA PRO A 788 -12.57 35.47 16.16
C PRO A 788 -13.29 35.06 17.44
N GLU A 789 -13.44 33.76 17.71
CA GLU A 789 -13.99 33.18 18.94
C GLU A 789 -13.43 33.80 20.22
N ILE A 790 -12.13 34.11 20.29
CA ILE A 790 -11.50 34.65 21.51
C ILE A 790 -11.75 36.15 21.71
N GLN A 791 -12.43 36.84 20.79
CA GLN A 791 -12.69 38.28 20.86
C GLN A 791 -13.96 38.59 21.67
N ASN A 792 -13.97 39.69 22.43
CA ASN A 792 -15.13 40.10 23.25
C ASN A 792 -16.42 40.39 22.47
N SER A 793 -16.31 40.65 21.17
CA SER A 793 -17.44 40.93 20.28
C SER A 793 -17.98 39.68 19.57
N PHE A 794 -17.42 38.50 19.85
CA PHE A 794 -17.89 37.25 19.26
C PHE A 794 -19.23 36.82 19.87
N ASN A 795 -20.16 36.39 19.01
CA ASN A 795 -21.43 35.81 19.43
C ASN A 795 -21.47 34.32 19.01
N ASP A 796 -21.78 33.46 19.97
CA ASP A 796 -21.90 32.00 19.88
C ASP A 796 -23.33 31.48 20.12
N ASP A 797 -24.36 32.34 20.07
CA ASP A 797 -25.79 31.99 20.15
C ASP A 797 -26.20 30.96 19.08
N SER A 798 -25.47 30.89 17.96
CA SER A 798 -25.67 29.95 16.86
C SER A 798 -24.93 28.61 17.02
N TRP A 799 -24.10 28.46 18.04
CA TRP A 799 -23.33 27.23 18.28
C TRP A 799 -24.20 26.14 18.91
N THR A 800 -23.79 24.88 18.77
CA THR A 800 -24.52 23.76 19.39
C THR A 800 -24.26 23.75 20.89
N ILE A 801 -25.32 23.83 21.71
CA ILE A 801 -25.20 23.71 23.17
C ILE A 801 -24.80 22.27 23.53
N ALA A 802 -23.68 22.10 24.22
CA ALA A 802 -23.11 20.83 24.63
C ALA A 802 -23.67 20.37 25.99
N ASN A 803 -24.95 19.99 26.00
CA ASN A 803 -25.72 19.64 27.20
C ASN A 803 -26.12 18.15 27.31
N ARG A 804 -25.63 17.26 26.42
CA ARG A 804 -25.90 15.82 26.54
C ARG A 804 -25.28 15.26 27.81
N THR A 805 -25.99 14.36 28.49
CA THR A 805 -25.53 13.63 29.68
C THR A 805 -25.34 12.12 29.43
N THR A 806 -25.53 11.69 28.18
CA THR A 806 -25.43 10.30 27.72
C THR A 806 -24.67 10.24 26.40
N THR A 807 -23.94 9.15 26.19
CA THR A 807 -23.19 8.87 24.95
C THR A 807 -23.05 7.36 24.74
N ASN A 808 -23.06 6.94 23.48
CA ASN A 808 -22.75 5.56 23.07
C ASN A 808 -21.24 5.27 23.03
N VAL A 809 -20.38 6.29 23.09
CA VAL A 809 -18.93 6.12 23.24
C VAL A 809 -18.64 5.35 24.53
N PRO A 810 -17.87 4.25 24.52
CA PRO A 810 -17.68 3.41 25.71
C PRO A 810 -17.00 4.15 26.86
N LEU A 811 -15.97 4.93 26.54
CA LEU A 811 -15.20 5.71 27.50
C LEU A 811 -16.00 6.94 27.94
N LYS A 812 -16.43 6.95 29.21
CA LYS A 812 -17.18 8.06 29.80
C LYS A 812 -16.25 9.18 30.30
N PRO A 813 -16.78 10.37 30.66
CA PRO A 813 -15.99 11.45 31.26
C PRO A 813 -15.32 11.01 32.56
N TYR A 814 -14.13 11.55 32.84
CA TYR A 814 -13.38 11.32 34.07
C TYR A 814 -13.96 12.10 35.25
N TYR A 815 -14.24 13.39 35.04
CA TYR A 815 -14.73 14.32 36.04
C TYR A 815 -15.43 15.52 35.39
N GLY A 816 -16.20 16.26 36.19
CA GLY A 816 -17.09 17.32 35.74
C GLY A 816 -18.49 17.10 36.32
N ASP A 817 -19.52 17.63 35.65
CA ASP A 817 -20.93 17.53 36.07
C ASP A 817 -21.74 16.46 35.30
N GLY A 818 -21.08 15.66 34.47
CA GLY A 818 -21.71 14.61 33.66
C GLY A 818 -22.11 15.04 32.24
N ARG A 819 -21.90 16.30 31.86
CA ARG A 819 -21.98 16.71 30.44
C ARG A 819 -20.94 15.97 29.59
N ILE A 820 -21.37 15.49 28.43
CA ILE A 820 -20.53 14.89 27.39
C ILE A 820 -20.02 15.99 26.48
N LEU A 821 -18.70 16.11 26.34
CA LEU A 821 -18.02 17.05 25.45
C LEU A 821 -17.21 16.30 24.37
N TYR A 822 -17.87 15.36 23.68
CA TYR A 822 -17.28 14.57 22.58
C TYR A 822 -17.82 15.05 21.24
N GLY A 823 -16.96 15.39 20.29
CA GLY A 823 -17.36 16.02 19.03
C GLY A 823 -18.35 15.19 18.23
N CYS A 824 -18.12 13.87 18.14
CA CYS A 824 -18.97 12.95 17.39
C CYS A 824 -20.42 12.89 17.88
N ASP A 825 -20.66 12.98 19.20
CA ASP A 825 -22.02 13.07 19.75
C ASP A 825 -22.80 14.27 19.17
N TYR A 826 -22.12 15.38 18.87
CA TYR A 826 -22.73 16.59 18.30
C TYR A 826 -22.62 16.67 16.76
N GLY A 827 -22.19 15.59 16.09
CA GLY A 827 -22.05 15.54 14.64
C GLY A 827 -20.68 15.98 14.09
N PHE A 828 -19.67 16.16 14.95
CA PHE A 828 -18.37 16.75 14.62
C PHE A 828 -17.22 15.76 14.88
N CYS A 829 -16.93 14.88 13.92
CA CYS A 829 -15.91 13.82 14.06
C CYS A 829 -14.58 14.12 13.34
N GLU A 830 -14.43 15.28 12.69
CA GLU A 830 -13.39 15.53 11.69
C GLU A 830 -12.59 16.80 11.96
N ASN A 831 -11.26 16.71 11.82
CA ASN A 831 -10.33 17.83 11.94
C ASN A 831 -10.56 18.64 13.23
N VAL A 832 -10.33 19.96 13.22
CA VAL A 832 -10.41 20.75 14.46
C VAL A 832 -11.85 20.90 14.94
N VAL A 833 -12.09 20.69 16.23
CA VAL A 833 -13.35 20.98 16.92
C VAL A 833 -13.11 22.05 17.99
N LEU A 834 -14.00 23.04 18.09
CA LEU A 834 -13.91 24.11 19.06
C LEU A 834 -14.96 23.95 20.17
N TRP A 835 -14.55 24.22 21.40
CA TRP A 835 -15.38 24.17 22.61
C TRP A 835 -15.38 25.52 23.31
N ARG A 836 -16.53 25.95 23.84
CA ARG A 836 -16.70 27.21 24.57
C ARG A 836 -17.43 26.99 25.88
N GLY A 837 -16.74 27.16 27.01
CA GLY A 837 -17.28 26.96 28.36
C GLY A 837 -17.54 28.29 29.04
N HIS A 838 -18.82 28.63 29.24
CA HIS A 838 -19.28 29.86 29.88
C HIS A 838 -19.34 29.69 31.40
N PHE A 839 -18.97 30.72 32.15
CA PHE A 839 -19.13 30.78 33.60
C PHE A 839 -19.14 32.23 34.11
N LYS A 840 -19.85 32.46 35.21
CA LYS A 840 -19.85 33.76 35.88
C LYS A 840 -18.76 33.82 36.95
N ALA A 841 -17.67 34.56 36.72
CA ALA A 841 -16.52 34.58 37.63
C ALA A 841 -16.83 35.27 38.97
N THR A 842 -16.36 34.69 40.06
CA THR A 842 -16.51 35.16 41.45
C THR A 842 -15.28 35.93 41.95
N GLY A 843 -14.12 35.74 41.31
CA GLY A 843 -12.82 36.25 41.77
C GLY A 843 -12.04 35.27 42.65
N PHE A 844 -12.57 34.06 42.91
CA PHE A 844 -11.89 32.98 43.63
C PHE A 844 -11.32 31.90 42.69
N GLU A 845 -11.56 32.01 41.39
CA GLU A 845 -11.05 31.10 40.37
C GLU A 845 -9.57 31.39 40.09
N LYS A 846 -8.72 30.38 40.22
CA LYS A 846 -7.27 30.48 39.93
C LYS A 846 -6.83 29.64 38.74
N SER A 847 -7.65 28.68 38.34
CA SER A 847 -7.26 27.69 37.35
C SER A 847 -8.44 26.88 36.83
N LEU A 848 -8.19 26.24 35.70
CA LEU A 848 -9.03 25.26 35.04
C LEU A 848 -8.21 23.96 34.85
N ASN A 849 -8.79 22.83 35.23
CA ASN A 849 -8.33 21.50 34.85
C ASN A 849 -9.13 21.01 33.64
N LEU A 850 -8.45 20.50 32.60
CA LEU A 850 -9.07 19.84 31.45
C LEU A 850 -8.36 18.53 31.14
N SER A 851 -9.11 17.45 30.96
CA SER A 851 -8.63 16.26 30.24
C SER A 851 -9.09 16.33 28.78
N ILE A 852 -8.17 16.30 27.83
CA ILE A 852 -8.46 16.53 26.40
C ILE A 852 -7.92 15.37 25.57
N ASN A 853 -8.73 14.83 24.64
CA ASN A 853 -8.35 13.76 23.72
C ASN A 853 -8.50 14.23 22.26
N GLY A 854 -7.49 13.96 21.43
CA GLY A 854 -7.55 14.18 19.98
C GLY A 854 -7.03 13.01 19.13
N GLY A 855 -6.70 11.87 19.74
CA GLY A 855 -5.92 10.79 19.13
C GLY A 855 -4.41 11.08 19.20
N GLU A 856 -3.59 10.10 18.79
CA GLU A 856 -2.14 10.27 18.71
C GLU A 856 -1.72 11.58 18.04
N ALA A 857 -0.63 12.20 18.50
CA ALA A 857 -0.06 13.41 17.88
C ALA A 857 -1.01 14.63 17.79
N PHE A 858 -2.09 14.69 18.58
CA PHE A 858 -2.98 15.88 18.65
C PHE A 858 -2.35 17.09 19.37
N ALA A 859 -3.06 18.22 19.38
CA ALA A 859 -2.84 19.29 20.35
C ALA A 859 -4.16 19.97 20.69
N ALA A 860 -4.20 20.75 21.78
CA ALA A 860 -5.30 21.64 22.08
C ALA A 860 -4.84 22.94 22.75
N SER A 861 -5.22 24.10 22.21
CA SER A 861 -4.87 25.42 22.77
C SER A 861 -6.05 26.01 23.53
N VAL A 862 -5.79 26.69 24.64
CA VAL A 862 -6.82 27.17 25.57
C VAL A 862 -6.67 28.67 25.84
N TRP A 863 -7.80 29.39 25.83
CA TRP A 863 -7.92 30.79 26.20
C TRP A 863 -9.02 30.98 27.26
N ALA A 864 -8.84 31.95 28.16
CA ALA A 864 -9.93 32.55 28.93
C ALA A 864 -10.18 33.96 28.39
N ASN A 865 -11.37 34.18 27.83
CA ASN A 865 -11.68 35.38 27.05
C ASN A 865 -10.59 35.58 25.97
N GLU A 866 -9.96 36.76 25.92
CA GLU A 866 -8.89 37.12 24.99
C GLU A 866 -7.49 36.59 25.41
N VAL A 867 -7.37 35.99 26.61
CA VAL A 867 -6.08 35.65 27.23
C VAL A 867 -5.74 34.16 27.05
N PHE A 868 -4.67 33.89 26.30
CA PHE A 868 -4.09 32.56 26.14
C PHE A 868 -3.58 31.99 27.48
N LEU A 869 -3.89 30.73 27.77
CA LEU A 869 -3.49 30.03 29.00
C LEU A 869 -2.41 28.97 28.78
N GLY A 870 -2.35 28.38 27.58
CA GLY A 870 -1.40 27.30 27.24
C GLY A 870 -1.89 26.39 26.12
N THR A 871 -1.02 25.47 25.70
CA THR A 871 -1.35 24.39 24.76
C THR A 871 -1.01 23.03 25.37
N SER A 872 -1.98 22.11 25.35
CA SER A 872 -1.80 20.67 25.55
C SER A 872 -1.21 20.04 24.30
N PHE A 873 -0.21 19.17 24.46
CA PHE A 873 0.42 18.44 23.36
C PHE A 873 0.23 16.94 23.53
N GLY A 874 -0.47 16.30 22.59
CA GLY A 874 -0.36 14.87 22.35
C GLY A 874 1.00 14.53 21.73
N ASN A 875 1.30 13.24 21.65
CA ASN A 875 2.59 12.75 21.17
C ASN A 875 2.45 11.46 20.36
N SER A 876 3.36 11.26 19.41
CA SER A 876 3.66 9.94 18.84
C SER A 876 5.12 9.91 18.42
N THR A 877 5.73 8.73 18.51
CA THR A 877 7.19 8.53 18.37
C THR A 877 7.49 7.10 17.90
N ASN A 878 6.74 6.63 16.89
CA ASN A 878 6.79 5.23 16.40
C ASN A 878 6.71 4.23 17.58
N ASN A 879 5.56 4.23 18.26
CA ASN A 879 5.21 3.37 19.41
C ASN A 879 6.03 3.55 20.72
N ARG A 880 6.93 4.54 20.84
CA ARG A 880 7.83 4.68 22.01
C ARG A 880 7.29 5.53 23.16
N ASN A 881 6.42 6.51 22.86
CA ASN A 881 5.79 7.40 23.83
C ASN A 881 4.52 8.02 23.21
N ILE A 882 3.47 7.22 23.05
CA ILE A 882 2.18 7.65 22.51
C ILE A 882 1.40 8.40 23.60
N LEU A 883 0.83 9.56 23.25
CA LEU A 883 -0.13 10.29 24.08
C LEU A 883 -1.29 10.76 23.19
N GLU A 884 -2.42 10.05 23.26
CA GLU A 884 -3.68 10.43 22.59
C GLU A 884 -4.47 11.51 23.35
N GLU A 885 -4.10 11.73 24.60
CA GLU A 885 -4.90 12.36 25.63
C GLU A 885 -3.99 12.97 26.71
N THR A 886 -4.39 14.11 27.27
CA THR A 886 -3.70 14.76 28.39
C THR A 886 -4.68 15.10 29.52
N ASP A 887 -4.17 15.43 30.71
CA ASP A 887 -4.94 15.98 31.85
C ASP A 887 -4.17 17.16 32.45
N ASP A 888 -4.45 18.36 31.96
CA ASP A 888 -3.64 19.56 32.16
C ASP A 888 -4.33 20.59 33.07
N LYS A 889 -3.52 21.29 33.90
CA LYS A 889 -3.98 22.38 34.78
C LYS A 889 -3.52 23.73 34.25
N PHE A 890 -4.44 24.46 33.63
CA PHE A 890 -4.28 25.83 33.14
C PHE A 890 -4.46 26.82 34.28
N ILE A 891 -3.51 27.75 34.46
CA ILE A 891 -3.58 28.80 35.49
C ILE A 891 -4.11 30.09 34.88
N PHE A 892 -5.05 30.77 35.54
CA PHE A 892 -5.51 32.08 35.11
C PHE A 892 -4.51 33.16 35.55
N PRO A 893 -3.86 33.90 34.63
CA PRO A 893 -3.05 35.05 35.00
C PRO A 893 -3.93 36.22 35.47
N THR A 894 -3.34 37.11 36.26
CA THR A 894 -4.03 38.31 36.79
C THR A 894 -4.69 39.11 35.67
N GLY A 895 -6.01 39.30 35.74
CA GLY A 895 -6.79 40.05 34.76
C GLY A 895 -7.37 39.24 33.60
N ALA A 896 -7.16 37.92 33.54
CA ALA A 896 -7.81 37.06 32.54
C ALA A 896 -9.34 36.97 32.69
N LEU A 897 -9.85 37.14 33.92
CA LEU A 897 -11.26 36.97 34.27
C LEU A 897 -11.94 38.29 34.67
N ARG A 898 -13.21 38.44 34.29
CA ARG A 898 -14.09 39.57 34.57
C ARG A 898 -15.04 39.21 35.71
N VAL A 899 -14.70 39.65 36.92
CA VAL A 899 -15.45 39.31 38.14
C VAL A 899 -16.86 39.91 38.07
N GLY A 900 -17.88 39.08 38.26
CA GLY A 900 -19.28 39.47 38.18
C GLY A 900 -19.90 39.50 36.77
N GLU A 901 -19.12 39.18 35.73
CA GLU A 901 -19.55 39.09 34.33
C GLU A 901 -19.47 37.64 33.81
N ASP A 902 -20.01 37.38 32.62
CA ASP A 902 -19.78 36.08 31.94
C ASP A 902 -18.35 36.02 31.38
N ASN A 903 -17.75 34.83 31.45
CA ASN A 903 -16.39 34.55 31.04
C ASN A 903 -16.40 33.26 30.22
N VAL A 904 -15.65 33.23 29.11
CA VAL A 904 -15.66 32.08 28.21
C VAL A 904 -14.28 31.46 28.08
N ILE A 905 -14.19 30.18 28.42
CA ILE A 905 -13.05 29.33 28.09
C ILE A 905 -13.20 28.85 26.65
N THR A 906 -12.29 29.23 25.76
CA THR A 906 -12.25 28.68 24.39
C THR A 906 -11.15 27.64 24.29
N VAL A 907 -11.50 26.44 23.80
CA VAL A 907 -10.55 25.36 23.49
C VAL A 907 -10.60 25.08 22.00
N VAL A 908 -9.45 25.12 21.34
CA VAL A 908 -9.25 24.69 19.94
C VAL A 908 -8.57 23.33 19.99
N GLN A 909 -9.26 22.25 19.64
CA GLN A 909 -8.77 20.87 19.77
C GLN A 909 -8.62 20.19 18.40
N ASP A 910 -7.42 19.72 18.07
CA ASP A 910 -7.15 18.97 16.85
C ASP A 910 -7.71 17.55 16.97
N ASN A 911 -8.39 17.05 15.94
CA ASN A 911 -8.72 15.63 15.80
C ASN A 911 -7.83 15.02 14.72
N MET A 912 -7.13 13.95 15.09
CA MET A 912 -6.17 13.25 14.24
C MET A 912 -6.79 12.04 13.53
N GLY A 913 -8.12 11.88 13.62
CA GLY A 913 -8.88 10.73 13.12
C GLY A 913 -9.43 9.90 14.29
N LEU A 914 -10.33 8.96 14.02
CA LEU A 914 -10.77 7.94 14.98
C LEU A 914 -9.89 6.69 14.88
N ASN A 915 -9.71 5.98 15.99
CA ASN A 915 -8.81 4.82 16.05
C ASN A 915 -9.33 3.63 15.25
N GLU A 916 -8.43 2.73 14.86
CA GLU A 916 -8.76 1.43 14.29
C GLU A 916 -9.24 0.44 15.38
N THR A 917 -9.74 -0.73 14.99
CA THR A 917 -10.11 -1.83 15.89
C THR A 917 -8.87 -2.38 16.59
N GLN A 918 -8.86 -2.39 17.92
CA GLN A 918 -7.75 -2.90 18.72
C GLN A 918 -8.00 -4.37 19.11
N GLY A 919 -7.76 -5.28 18.17
CA GLY A 919 -7.96 -6.72 18.34
C GLY A 919 -9.42 -7.07 18.63
N GLN A 920 -9.70 -7.68 19.78
CA GLN A 920 -11.08 -7.98 20.21
C GLN A 920 -11.87 -6.74 20.68
N ASN A 921 -11.21 -5.61 20.95
CA ASN A 921 -11.89 -4.35 21.28
C ASN A 921 -12.25 -3.59 19.99
N THR A 922 -13.28 -4.06 19.29
CA THR A 922 -13.81 -3.43 18.07
C THR A 922 -14.41 -2.04 18.31
N ASP A 923 -14.79 -1.74 19.55
CA ASP A 923 -15.33 -0.44 19.97
C ASP A 923 -14.22 0.60 20.27
N SER A 924 -12.93 0.29 20.10
CA SER A 924 -11.86 1.31 20.08
C SER A 924 -12.06 2.35 18.99
N SER A 925 -12.71 1.98 17.88
CA SER A 925 -13.10 2.92 16.82
C SER A 925 -14.20 3.91 17.22
N LYS A 926 -14.82 3.73 18.40
CA LYS A 926 -15.65 4.76 19.07
C LYS A 926 -14.84 5.69 19.98
N GLY A 927 -13.52 5.71 19.89
CA GLY A 927 -12.65 6.51 20.76
C GLY A 927 -13.06 7.99 20.85
N PRO A 928 -13.19 8.57 22.05
CA PRO A 928 -13.65 9.95 22.25
C PRO A 928 -12.68 10.97 21.65
N ARG A 929 -13.22 12.11 21.21
CA ARG A 929 -12.47 13.27 20.71
C ARG A 929 -13.13 14.54 21.23
N GLY A 930 -12.37 15.42 21.88
CA GLY A 930 -12.89 16.54 22.65
C GLY A 930 -12.42 16.50 24.10
N ILE A 931 -13.28 16.93 25.02
CA ILE A 931 -12.95 17.11 26.44
C ILE A 931 -13.56 15.97 27.26
N ARG A 932 -12.73 15.20 27.97
CA ARG A 932 -13.14 14.09 28.84
C ARG A 932 -13.18 14.43 30.32
N GLY A 933 -12.54 15.50 30.74
CA GLY A 933 -12.62 16.02 32.11
C GLY A 933 -12.62 17.53 32.09
N PHE A 934 -13.44 18.18 32.91
CA PHE A 934 -13.35 19.62 33.14
C PHE A 934 -13.69 19.98 34.59
N ALA A 935 -12.88 20.84 35.20
CA ALA A 935 -13.12 21.35 36.55
C ALA A 935 -12.54 22.76 36.72
N LEU A 936 -13.36 23.69 37.19
CA LEU A 936 -13.00 25.08 37.45
C LEU A 936 -12.74 25.27 38.95
N GLU A 937 -11.62 25.86 39.34
CA GLU A 937 -11.28 25.99 40.77
C GLU A 937 -12.28 26.95 41.47
N ASN A 938 -13.00 26.45 42.48
CA ASN A 938 -14.00 27.17 43.29
C ASN A 938 -15.28 27.65 42.57
N ASN A 939 -15.56 27.21 41.34
CA ASN A 939 -16.78 27.60 40.59
C ASN A 939 -17.20 26.51 39.58
N THR A 940 -18.31 26.69 38.86
CA THR A 940 -18.83 25.75 37.86
C THR A 940 -19.18 26.44 36.53
N PHE A 941 -19.11 25.69 35.44
CA PHE A 941 -19.55 26.17 34.12
C PHE A 941 -21.07 26.25 34.05
N THR A 942 -21.61 27.39 33.64
CA THR A 942 -23.05 27.56 33.37
C THR A 942 -23.45 26.80 32.11
N GLU A 943 -22.71 26.98 31.03
CA GLU A 943 -22.97 26.36 29.73
C GLU A 943 -21.67 25.88 29.07
N TRP A 944 -21.77 24.86 28.23
CA TRP A 944 -20.76 24.53 27.23
C TRP A 944 -21.42 24.60 25.85
N LYS A 945 -20.70 25.10 24.86
CA LYS A 945 -21.07 25.10 23.44
C LYS A 945 -19.97 24.44 22.61
N VAL A 946 -20.32 23.88 21.45
CA VAL A 946 -19.42 23.17 20.54
C VAL A 946 -19.67 23.54 19.09
N GLN A 947 -18.59 23.59 18.31
CA GLN A 947 -18.62 23.84 16.87
C GLN A 947 -17.49 23.10 16.15
N GLY A 948 -17.85 22.09 15.34
CA GLY A 948 -17.00 21.55 14.29
C GLY A 948 -17.32 22.18 12.93
N LYS A 949 -17.17 21.40 11.85
CA LYS A 949 -17.55 21.83 10.49
C LYS A 949 -19.03 22.21 10.38
N VAL A 950 -19.38 23.06 9.41
CA VAL A 950 -20.77 23.48 9.14
C VAL A 950 -21.67 22.25 8.95
N GLY A 951 -22.81 22.21 9.63
CA GLY A 951 -23.84 21.17 9.49
C GLY A 951 -23.49 19.78 10.05
N GLY A 952 -22.26 19.56 10.55
CA GLY A 952 -21.79 18.26 11.02
C GLY A 952 -21.84 17.17 9.95
N TYR A 953 -21.72 15.90 10.32
CA TYR A 953 -21.79 14.79 9.35
C TYR A 953 -23.16 14.63 8.67
N LYS A 954 -24.25 15.19 9.22
CA LYS A 954 -25.59 15.11 8.59
C LYS A 954 -25.77 16.17 7.48
N ASN A 955 -25.49 17.43 7.77
CA ASN A 955 -25.88 18.57 6.92
C ASN A 955 -24.70 19.35 6.31
N TYR A 956 -23.49 18.78 6.26
CA TYR A 956 -22.32 19.43 5.63
C TYR A 956 -22.60 19.87 4.17
N PRO A 957 -22.18 21.08 3.75
CA PRO A 957 -22.55 21.63 2.45
C PRO A 957 -21.70 21.08 1.28
N ASP A 958 -20.42 20.76 1.50
CA ASP A 958 -19.55 20.26 0.43
C ASP A 958 -19.78 18.76 0.17
N LYS A 959 -20.74 18.45 -0.72
CA LYS A 959 -21.02 17.07 -1.13
C LYS A 959 -19.99 16.48 -2.11
N VAL A 960 -19.18 17.32 -2.76
CA VAL A 960 -18.16 16.85 -3.73
C VAL A 960 -16.94 16.34 -2.99
N ARG A 961 -16.35 17.15 -2.10
CA ARG A 961 -15.19 16.77 -1.28
C ARG A 961 -15.59 15.94 -0.06
N GLY A 962 -16.87 15.95 0.30
CA GLY A 962 -17.44 15.00 1.24
C GLY A 962 -17.15 15.30 2.70
N VAL A 963 -17.56 14.36 3.56
CA VAL A 963 -17.69 14.56 5.01
C VAL A 963 -16.35 14.76 5.74
N LEU A 964 -15.23 14.27 5.16
CA LEU A 964 -13.89 14.30 5.78
C LEU A 964 -13.05 15.53 5.42
N ASN A 965 -13.50 16.39 4.50
CA ASN A 965 -12.67 17.47 3.95
C ASN A 965 -12.54 18.71 4.85
N GLU A 966 -13.60 19.09 5.57
CA GLU A 966 -13.65 20.33 6.37
C GLU A 966 -13.64 20.03 7.87
N GLY A 967 -12.96 20.88 8.63
CA GLY A 967 -13.02 21.01 10.08
C GLY A 967 -13.80 22.24 10.55
N GLY A 968 -13.64 22.54 11.84
CA GLY A 968 -14.36 23.60 12.54
C GLY A 968 -13.67 24.97 12.60
N LEU A 969 -12.48 25.20 12.03
CA LEU A 969 -11.84 26.52 12.10
C LEU A 969 -12.68 27.57 11.38
N PHE A 970 -12.72 28.81 11.88
CA PHE A 970 -13.64 29.84 11.37
C PHE A 970 -13.55 30.04 9.85
N GLY A 971 -12.32 30.04 9.29
CA GLY A 971 -12.09 30.11 7.85
C GLY A 971 -12.61 28.90 7.06
N GLU A 972 -12.58 27.70 7.62
CA GLU A 972 -13.20 26.51 7.01
C GLU A 972 -14.73 26.65 7.00
N ARG A 973 -15.31 27.05 8.14
CA ARG A 973 -16.75 27.26 8.29
C ARG A 973 -17.27 28.33 7.32
N LYS A 974 -16.50 29.40 7.09
CA LYS A 974 -16.78 30.44 6.09
C LYS A 974 -16.31 30.10 4.66
N GLY A 975 -15.67 28.95 4.45
CA GLY A 975 -15.29 28.44 3.13
C GLY A 975 -14.11 29.16 2.46
N TRP A 976 -13.22 29.78 3.23
CA TRP A 976 -12.10 30.58 2.72
C TRP A 976 -11.04 29.76 1.96
N HIS A 977 -11.05 28.43 2.10
CA HIS A 977 -10.27 27.48 1.29
C HIS A 977 -10.83 27.26 -0.12
N LEU A 978 -12.08 27.62 -0.38
CA LEU A 978 -12.77 27.29 -1.63
C LEU A 978 -12.36 28.24 -2.79
N PRO A 979 -12.23 27.72 -4.03
CA PRO A 979 -11.91 28.52 -5.20
C PRO A 979 -12.85 29.71 -5.40
N SER A 980 -12.30 30.83 -5.87
CA SER A 980 -13.02 32.09 -6.11
C SER A 980 -13.63 32.77 -4.85
N PHE A 981 -13.25 32.37 -3.62
CA PHE A 981 -13.52 33.20 -2.44
C PHE A 981 -12.80 34.56 -2.52
N SER A 982 -13.47 35.65 -2.15
CA SER A 982 -12.92 37.01 -2.32
C SER A 982 -12.02 37.45 -1.14
N THR A 983 -10.73 37.56 -1.43
CA THR A 983 -9.70 38.04 -0.47
C THR A 983 -9.33 39.52 -0.67
N SER A 984 -10.13 40.29 -1.43
CA SER A 984 -9.80 41.69 -1.78
C SER A 984 -9.64 42.61 -0.55
N GLY A 985 -10.47 42.42 0.47
CA GLY A 985 -10.41 43.14 1.75
C GLY A 985 -9.45 42.54 2.79
N TRP A 986 -8.60 41.57 2.41
CA TRP A 986 -7.65 40.91 3.32
C TRP A 986 -6.29 41.60 3.33
N ALA A 987 -5.61 41.54 4.48
CA ALA A 987 -4.25 42.06 4.61
C ALA A 987 -3.29 41.31 3.68
N SER A 988 -2.33 42.02 3.08
CA SER A 988 -1.17 41.35 2.45
C SER A 988 -0.16 41.04 3.56
N ARG A 989 0.23 39.77 3.69
CA ARG A 989 1.16 39.26 4.70
C ARG A 989 1.69 37.91 4.23
N ASP A 990 3.00 37.73 4.21
CA ASP A 990 3.59 36.46 3.80
C ASP A 990 3.39 35.38 4.88
N LEU A 991 3.24 34.12 4.47
CA LEU A 991 3.09 32.99 5.40
C LEU A 991 4.26 32.92 6.39
N SER A 992 5.48 33.22 5.93
CA SER A 992 6.71 33.22 6.74
C SER A 992 6.75 34.31 7.82
N GLU A 993 5.83 35.28 7.81
CA GLU A 993 5.68 36.24 8.91
C GLU A 993 4.89 35.68 10.11
N GLY A 994 4.25 34.52 9.97
CA GLY A 994 3.40 33.93 11.01
C GLY A 994 2.22 34.81 11.40
N LEU A 995 1.67 34.63 12.61
CA LEU A 995 0.55 35.45 13.08
C LEU A 995 1.00 36.84 13.57
N PRO A 996 0.17 37.90 13.43
CA PRO A 996 0.46 39.22 13.96
C PRO A 996 0.84 39.20 15.44
N ASN A 997 1.73 40.10 15.84
CA ASN A 997 2.26 40.24 17.21
C ASN A 997 2.88 38.96 17.82
N LYS A 998 3.12 37.90 17.03
CA LYS A 998 3.47 36.55 17.51
C LYS A 998 2.45 35.99 18.52
N ALA A 999 1.16 36.28 18.32
CA ALA A 999 0.11 35.70 19.16
C ALA A 999 -0.05 34.19 18.91
N ALA A 1000 -0.38 33.45 19.96
CA ALA A 1000 -1.01 32.14 19.79
C ALA A 1000 -2.44 32.35 19.27
N GLY A 1001 -2.89 31.50 18.35
CA GLY A 1001 -4.19 31.63 17.69
C GLY A 1001 -4.23 30.90 16.35
N VAL A 1002 -5.24 31.19 15.53
CA VAL A 1002 -5.39 30.62 14.19
C VAL A 1002 -5.59 31.73 13.16
N GLY A 1003 -4.69 31.80 12.18
CA GLY A 1003 -4.83 32.66 11.01
C GLY A 1003 -5.11 31.85 9.74
N PHE A 1004 -5.72 32.50 8.75
CA PHE A 1004 -5.94 31.92 7.44
C PHE A 1004 -5.14 32.68 6.38
N PHE A 1005 -4.34 31.95 5.62
CA PHE A 1005 -3.54 32.47 4.51
C PHE A 1005 -4.09 31.91 3.19
N VAL A 1006 -4.26 32.76 2.17
CA VAL A 1006 -4.74 32.36 0.85
C VAL A 1006 -3.85 32.96 -0.24
N SER A 1007 -3.49 32.18 -1.25
CA SER A 1007 -2.77 32.63 -2.45
C SER A 1007 -3.47 32.07 -3.69
N THR A 1008 -3.61 32.90 -4.73
CA THR A 1008 -4.12 32.47 -6.04
C THR A 1008 -3.03 32.57 -7.09
N PHE A 1009 -2.87 31.54 -7.92
CA PHE A 1009 -1.86 31.48 -8.97
C PHE A 1009 -2.43 30.78 -10.23
N LYS A 1010 -1.75 30.90 -11.37
CA LYS A 1010 -2.15 30.22 -12.61
C LYS A 1010 -1.11 29.21 -13.03
N LEU A 1011 -1.58 28.10 -13.60
CA LEU A 1011 -0.77 27.13 -14.31
C LEU A 1011 -1.19 27.13 -15.79
N ASP A 1012 -0.20 26.94 -16.67
CA ASP A 1012 -0.38 26.77 -18.11
C ASP A 1012 0.62 25.69 -18.56
N ILE A 1013 0.32 24.46 -18.16
CA ILE A 1013 1.16 23.29 -18.46
C ILE A 1013 0.84 22.83 -19.90
N PRO A 1014 1.85 22.58 -20.74
CA PRO A 1014 1.63 22.02 -22.08
C PRO A 1014 0.93 20.65 -22.03
N ARG A 1015 -0.12 20.48 -22.85
CA ARG A 1015 -0.90 19.23 -22.92
C ARG A 1015 -0.06 18.03 -23.35
N GLY A 1016 -0.34 16.88 -22.75
CA GLY A 1016 0.38 15.63 -23.02
C GLY A 1016 1.73 15.55 -22.34
N LEU A 1017 1.90 16.25 -21.20
CA LEU A 1017 2.97 16.02 -20.24
C LEU A 1017 2.31 15.52 -18.94
N ASP A 1018 2.85 14.47 -18.33
CA ASP A 1018 2.53 14.11 -16.95
C ASP A 1018 3.50 14.88 -16.04
N VAL A 1019 3.00 15.97 -15.46
CA VAL A 1019 3.75 16.84 -14.55
C VAL A 1019 3.35 16.51 -13.12
N MET A 1020 4.35 16.43 -12.23
CA MET A 1020 4.15 16.07 -10.83
C MET A 1020 4.63 17.22 -9.95
N MET A 1021 3.78 17.64 -9.01
CA MET A 1021 4.04 18.77 -8.13
C MET A 1021 3.71 18.46 -6.67
N SER A 1022 4.46 19.08 -5.78
CA SER A 1022 4.24 19.06 -4.34
C SER A 1022 4.21 20.47 -3.76
N PHE A 1023 3.44 20.68 -2.70
CA PHE A 1023 3.65 21.81 -1.80
C PHE A 1023 4.65 21.37 -0.74
N THR A 1024 5.78 22.09 -0.65
CA THR A 1024 6.88 21.77 0.26
C THR A 1024 7.04 22.86 1.29
N PHE A 1025 7.02 22.47 2.57
CA PHE A 1025 7.47 23.27 3.70
C PHE A 1025 8.99 23.11 3.85
N GLU A 1026 9.73 24.21 3.77
CA GLU A 1026 11.20 24.24 3.78
C GLU A 1026 11.80 24.56 5.16
N GLU A 1027 10.97 24.95 6.14
CA GLU A 1027 11.47 25.31 7.47
C GLU A 1027 11.92 24.10 8.31
N PRO A 1028 12.97 24.23 9.15
CA PRO A 1028 13.37 23.18 10.08
C PRO A 1028 12.25 22.77 11.04
N PHE A 1029 12.21 21.47 11.37
CA PHE A 1029 11.33 20.93 12.41
C PHE A 1029 11.58 21.58 13.79
N GLY A 1030 10.54 21.57 14.63
CA GLY A 1030 10.58 22.03 16.02
C GLY A 1030 9.74 23.28 16.29
N GLN A 1031 9.24 23.97 15.27
CA GLN A 1031 8.38 25.15 15.48
C GLN A 1031 6.99 24.73 16.01
N PRO A 1032 6.46 25.34 17.09
CA PRO A 1032 5.15 24.99 17.65
C PRO A 1032 4.00 25.61 16.83
N TYR A 1033 3.75 25.06 15.64
CA TYR A 1033 2.58 25.37 14.84
C TYR A 1033 1.99 24.13 14.15
N ARG A 1034 0.70 24.20 13.84
CA ARG A 1034 -0.01 23.28 12.94
C ARG A 1034 -0.46 24.04 11.70
N ALA A 1035 -0.34 23.44 10.53
CA ALA A 1035 -0.85 24.01 9.29
C ALA A 1035 -1.69 22.99 8.53
N PHE A 1036 -2.87 23.43 8.09
CA PHE A 1036 -3.80 22.65 7.28
C PHE A 1036 -3.76 23.21 5.86
N LEU A 1037 -3.19 22.44 4.93
CA LEU A 1037 -3.02 22.79 3.52
C LEU A 1037 -4.30 22.45 2.75
N PHE A 1038 -4.87 23.43 2.07
CA PHE A 1038 -5.97 23.25 1.13
C PHE A 1038 -5.54 23.65 -0.28
N VAL A 1039 -5.83 22.82 -1.29
CA VAL A 1039 -5.59 23.12 -2.70
C VAL A 1039 -6.89 22.97 -3.46
N ASN A 1040 -7.35 24.06 -4.07
CA ASN A 1040 -8.66 24.21 -4.70
C ASN A 1040 -9.81 23.69 -3.81
N GLY A 1041 -9.72 23.94 -2.50
CA GLY A 1041 -10.68 23.52 -1.49
C GLY A 1041 -10.49 22.09 -0.94
N TRP A 1042 -9.66 21.25 -1.54
CA TRP A 1042 -9.32 19.92 -1.02
C TRP A 1042 -8.26 20.02 0.05
N MET A 1043 -8.49 19.45 1.23
CA MET A 1043 -7.50 19.39 2.31
C MET A 1043 -6.43 18.36 1.94
N MET A 1044 -5.25 18.80 1.50
CA MET A 1044 -4.16 17.96 0.97
C MET A 1044 -2.97 17.80 1.94
N GLY A 1045 -3.11 18.22 3.20
CA GLY A 1045 -2.01 18.08 4.17
C GLY A 1045 -2.29 18.61 5.57
N LYS A 1046 -1.93 17.82 6.58
CA LYS A 1046 -1.68 18.32 7.94
C LYS A 1046 -0.17 18.37 8.19
N ARG A 1047 0.37 19.56 8.48
CA ARG A 1047 1.77 19.80 8.86
C ARG A 1047 1.82 20.07 10.36
N VAL A 1048 2.37 19.14 11.13
CA VAL A 1048 2.62 19.29 12.57
C VAL A 1048 4.11 19.59 12.77
N ALA A 1049 4.48 20.87 12.81
CA ALA A 1049 5.86 21.28 12.57
C ALA A 1049 6.83 20.99 13.74
N ASN A 1050 6.31 20.87 14.96
CA ASN A 1050 7.06 20.46 16.15
C ASN A 1050 7.26 18.93 16.25
N LEU A 1051 6.62 18.14 15.38
CA LEU A 1051 6.61 16.68 15.48
C LEU A 1051 7.14 15.99 14.22
N GLY A 1052 6.64 16.33 13.03
CA GLY A 1052 7.00 15.64 11.78
C GLY A 1052 6.46 14.19 11.67
N PRO A 1053 6.86 13.42 10.63
CA PRO A 1053 7.95 13.72 9.69
C PRO A 1053 7.52 14.51 8.44
N GLN A 1054 6.24 14.57 8.09
CA GLN A 1054 5.84 15.14 6.79
C GLN A 1054 6.08 16.66 6.69
N ALA A 1055 6.73 17.07 5.60
CA ALA A 1055 6.93 18.45 5.17
C ALA A 1055 6.64 18.67 3.67
N LYS A 1056 6.63 17.60 2.86
CA LYS A 1056 6.31 17.62 1.42
C LYS A 1056 4.95 16.95 1.18
N PHE A 1057 4.09 17.59 0.41
CA PHE A 1057 2.71 17.19 0.15
C PHE A 1057 2.44 17.17 -1.36
N PRO A 1058 2.52 16.00 -2.02
CA PRO A 1058 2.15 15.84 -3.43
C PRO A 1058 0.69 16.20 -3.69
N VAL A 1059 0.42 16.86 -4.81
CA VAL A 1059 -0.95 17.17 -5.25
C VAL A 1059 -1.09 16.94 -6.74
N HIS A 1060 -1.97 16.01 -7.10
CA HIS A 1060 -2.14 15.55 -8.47
C HIS A 1060 -2.88 16.57 -9.36
N GLU A 1061 -2.66 16.48 -10.67
CA GLU A 1061 -3.54 17.09 -11.66
C GLU A 1061 -5.01 16.66 -11.43
N GLY A 1062 -5.97 17.53 -11.72
CA GLY A 1062 -7.38 17.33 -11.39
C GLY A 1062 -7.76 17.93 -10.03
N ILE A 1063 -6.89 17.79 -9.02
CA ILE A 1063 -6.94 18.64 -7.82
C ILE A 1063 -6.31 19.99 -8.14
N LEU A 1064 -5.09 20.00 -8.71
CA LEU A 1064 -4.54 21.17 -9.40
C LEU A 1064 -5.16 21.29 -10.81
N ASP A 1065 -5.54 22.51 -11.19
CA ASP A 1065 -5.94 22.86 -12.56
C ASP A 1065 -4.70 23.31 -13.34
N TYR A 1066 -4.21 22.44 -14.23
CA TYR A 1066 -2.99 22.66 -15.00
C TYR A 1066 -3.16 23.64 -16.18
N HIS A 1067 -4.37 24.13 -16.44
CA HIS A 1067 -4.66 25.12 -17.49
C HIS A 1067 -5.46 26.33 -16.95
N GLY A 1068 -5.45 26.54 -15.63
CA GLY A 1068 -6.39 27.44 -14.97
C GLY A 1068 -5.87 28.14 -13.72
N GLU A 1069 -6.80 28.73 -12.98
CA GLU A 1069 -6.54 29.50 -11.77
C GLU A 1069 -6.73 28.61 -10.53
N ASN A 1070 -5.65 28.46 -9.76
CA ASN A 1070 -5.58 27.64 -8.58
C ASN A 1070 -5.64 28.53 -7.32
N THR A 1071 -6.36 28.07 -6.32
CA THR A 1071 -6.41 28.66 -4.97
C THR A 1071 -5.70 27.70 -4.02
N VAL A 1072 -4.61 28.14 -3.39
CA VAL A 1072 -4.02 27.44 -2.22
C VAL A 1072 -4.35 28.23 -0.97
N ALA A 1073 -4.73 27.53 0.09
CA ALA A 1073 -4.94 28.11 1.40
C ALA A 1073 -4.24 27.31 2.50
N VAL A 1074 -3.86 28.01 3.57
CA VAL A 1074 -3.22 27.44 4.75
C VAL A 1074 -3.89 28.01 5.98
N ALA A 1075 -4.59 27.16 6.75
CA ALA A 1075 -4.98 27.52 8.11
C ALA A 1075 -3.76 27.30 9.01
N LEU A 1076 -3.16 28.38 9.51
CA LEU A 1076 -1.97 28.37 10.36
C LEU A 1076 -2.39 28.59 11.82
N TRP A 1077 -2.26 27.55 12.62
CA TRP A 1077 -2.43 27.59 14.07
C TRP A 1077 -1.06 27.72 14.74
N ALA A 1078 -0.76 28.91 15.27
CA ALA A 1078 0.41 29.12 16.13
C ALA A 1078 0.04 28.69 17.57
N MET A 1079 0.76 27.71 18.11
CA MET A 1079 0.41 27.07 19.38
C MET A 1079 1.02 27.77 20.60
N GLU A 1080 1.98 28.69 20.42
CA GLU A 1080 2.68 29.38 21.52
C GLU A 1080 2.85 30.88 21.24
N PRO A 1081 2.63 31.76 22.23
CA PRO A 1081 2.79 33.21 22.08
C PRO A 1081 4.25 33.64 22.21
N ASN A 1082 4.60 34.77 21.61
CA ASN A 1082 5.95 35.38 21.57
C ASN A 1082 7.02 34.56 20.80
N VAL A 1083 6.74 33.30 20.45
CA VAL A 1083 7.59 32.45 19.60
C VAL A 1083 7.55 32.94 18.15
N THR A 1084 8.70 32.94 17.46
CA THR A 1084 8.74 33.20 16.02
C THR A 1084 8.24 31.97 15.26
N ILE A 1085 7.01 32.02 14.77
CA ILE A 1085 6.47 31.06 13.81
C ILE A 1085 6.73 31.58 12.39
N SER A 1086 7.44 30.80 11.58
CA SER A 1086 7.84 31.13 10.21
C SER A 1086 7.83 29.87 9.33
N PRO A 1087 6.66 29.47 8.81
CA PRO A 1087 6.51 28.42 7.80
C PRO A 1087 6.93 28.94 6.42
N ILE A 1088 7.68 28.14 5.65
CA ILE A 1088 8.14 28.54 4.31
C ILE A 1088 7.56 27.54 3.30
N MET A 1089 6.43 27.89 2.68
CA MET A 1089 5.77 27.05 1.69
C MET A 1089 6.13 27.46 0.26
N GLN A 1090 6.65 26.51 -0.52
CA GLN A 1090 6.80 26.63 -1.97
C GLN A 1090 5.94 25.59 -2.69
N LEU A 1091 5.41 25.95 -3.87
CA LEU A 1091 5.01 24.96 -4.86
C LEU A 1091 6.28 24.50 -5.58
N THR A 1092 6.53 23.19 -5.58
CA THR A 1092 7.75 22.57 -6.10
C THR A 1092 7.44 21.56 -7.20
N LEU A 1093 8.32 21.49 -8.20
CA LEU A 1093 8.23 20.53 -9.31
C LEU A 1093 8.98 19.25 -8.92
N ASP A 1094 8.29 18.11 -8.97
CA ASP A 1094 8.84 16.80 -8.58
C ASP A 1094 9.45 16.09 -9.79
N ALA A 1095 8.66 15.98 -10.87
CA ALA A 1095 9.04 15.35 -12.11
C ALA A 1095 8.23 15.89 -13.29
N VAL A 1096 8.73 15.67 -14.50
CA VAL A 1096 8.04 15.91 -15.77
C VAL A 1096 8.29 14.71 -16.67
N TYR A 1097 7.22 14.16 -17.23
CA TYR A 1097 7.26 13.07 -18.20
C TYR A 1097 6.55 13.48 -19.48
N ASP A 1098 7.11 13.12 -20.62
CA ASP A 1098 6.47 13.30 -21.93
C ASP A 1098 5.51 12.12 -22.17
N GLY A 1099 4.20 12.34 -22.01
CA GLY A 1099 3.19 11.27 -22.05
C GLY A 1099 1.97 11.55 -21.16
N GLY A 1100 1.60 10.56 -20.35
CA GLY A 1100 0.43 10.57 -19.47
C GLY A 1100 -0.81 9.86 -20.04
N VAL A 1101 -1.90 9.85 -19.28
CA VAL A 1101 -3.18 9.22 -19.67
C VAL A 1101 -4.11 10.13 -20.50
N GLY A 1102 -3.69 11.34 -20.81
CA GLY A 1102 -4.47 12.29 -21.61
C GLY A 1102 -5.18 13.34 -20.75
N ASN A 1103 -6.46 13.59 -21.02
CA ASN A 1103 -7.20 14.70 -20.39
C ASN A 1103 -7.63 14.34 -18.95
N ILE A 1104 -7.02 15.00 -17.97
CA ILE A 1104 -7.45 14.93 -16.58
C ILE A 1104 -8.62 15.91 -16.35
N VAL A 1105 -9.58 15.49 -15.53
CA VAL A 1105 -10.79 16.27 -15.22
C VAL A 1105 -10.65 16.92 -13.85
N THR A 1106 -10.76 18.24 -13.80
CA THR A 1106 -10.82 18.99 -12.53
C THR A 1106 -12.24 18.99 -11.98
N ASN A 1107 -12.40 18.74 -10.68
CA ASN A 1107 -13.68 18.87 -9.98
C ASN A 1107 -13.50 19.71 -8.71
N ASN A 1108 -13.45 21.02 -8.92
CA ASN A 1108 -13.12 22.01 -7.89
C ASN A 1108 -14.28 23.01 -7.72
N PRO A 1109 -15.39 22.63 -7.04
CA PRO A 1109 -16.51 23.54 -6.77
C PRO A 1109 -16.04 24.82 -6.09
N LYS A 1110 -16.52 25.95 -6.63
CA LYS A 1110 -16.23 27.30 -6.16
C LYS A 1110 -16.97 27.61 -4.86
N TRP A 1111 -16.51 28.64 -4.15
CA TRP A 1111 -17.20 29.19 -3.00
C TRP A 1111 -18.63 29.65 -3.35
N LEU A 1112 -19.57 29.34 -2.46
CA LEU A 1112 -20.93 29.88 -2.46
C LEU A 1112 -21.28 30.28 -1.01
N PRO A 1113 -22.04 31.36 -0.79
CA PRO A 1113 -22.45 31.79 0.56
C PRO A 1113 -23.47 30.85 1.23
N VAL A 1114 -24.20 30.07 0.43
CA VAL A 1114 -25.35 29.27 0.88
C VAL A 1114 -24.94 28.30 1.99
N GLY A 1115 -25.47 28.52 3.20
CA GLY A 1115 -25.20 27.71 4.39
C GLY A 1115 -23.87 28.01 5.09
N LYS A 1116 -23.07 28.98 4.61
CA LYS A 1116 -21.79 29.40 5.23
C LYS A 1116 -21.80 30.83 5.80
N ASP A 1117 -22.79 31.66 5.45
CA ASP A 1117 -22.95 33.03 5.96
C ASP A 1117 -23.14 33.14 7.49
#